data_AF-A0A7L2PMV2-F1
#
_entry.id   AF-A0A7L2PMV2-F1
#
_cell.length_a   1.000
_cell.length_b   1.000
_cell.length_c   1.000
_cell.angle_alpha   90.00
_cell.angle_beta   90.00
_cell.angle_gamma   90.00
#
_symmetry.space_group_name_H-M   'P 1'
#
loop_
_entity.id
_entity.type
_entity.pdbx_description
1 polymer ?
#
loop_
_entity_poly.entity_id
_entity_poly.type
_entity_poly.pdbx_seq_one_letter_code
_entity_poly.pdbx_strand_id
1 'polypeptide(L)'
;MEPRCQLWPWAVLVLLAAPGLLAAQRACSQGACYPAPGDLLLGRAPHLRASSTCGLSKPETYCTPHGQWNMKCCRCDSRLPHSYSGHRVENVLSSAGRARWWQSQNGVERVSLQLDLEQMFQLDSIVLHFRSPPAAMLIERSLDGGRTWQVLQYLASDCATAFPRVPRGSPEGWQDPRCQELRGHPVHGGTVKFSVQDLGSTISSSYSQVIGRLGPFTNLRINFTELPHIPRQGYHSPSTFYAVTELQVLGSCFCHGHAERCGPAGDQHSTQVPGHCVCQHNTAGPHCERCAALFNARPWAPAEDSDPHACQRCDCNGHSSSCHFDPELYQASGGASGGVCDSCQHNTEGNNCERCKTGYFRNPRRELSHPEACLPCECDPDGTVPGSVCDPGTGRCVCKDNVQGDRCHLCKPGFAQLAGANPAGCRTCTCNALGTRQDTVPCDGDTGSCFCLPNVVGSDCGQCAAGHWGLGSGQGCQPCACHPRGSHSPHCNQFTGQCPCRDGFTGQTCSAVGQQQCPPRHYRDARGGCTECDCDFQGTEEAGCDRATGRCLCRAGAAGPRCDQCQRGHCSSQPGCPPCHPCFHTYDGDIERLRQRQAGLANATARLPAGTGGSQLGPRLSRAQGNLQQALGILGHPAGTQQGLAQVGSALAAVREQVRGINPDLHFLDDTASLSRELAALNSSLFVTSSQYQSKKSQFETSRSTDLSGAFQTIRSAYRSSGSASSLAAGAPGLLAQARESRRSAAGLQGDLAGDTAKLLALKGELASAPDLTPVINQVCGGARVEPCTPARCQGLLCPRDNSSVCGAGRPCHGLFPLARGALAAAERAAKEFSSLSTRLRDTAQLIQTTELSASQIQSSTRRLAEQLGLSRTRLQGDVRRARQLLQRLRASLA
;
A
#
# COMPACT_ATOMS: atom_id res chain seq x y z
N MET A 1 93.32 -25.16 23.20
CA MET A 1 92.66 -26.05 22.23
C MET A 1 91.15 -25.85 22.37
N GLU A 2 90.51 -25.39 21.30
CA GLU A 2 89.08 -25.57 20.97
C GLU A 2 88.70 -27.08 21.02
N PRO A 3 87.42 -27.51 21.13
CA PRO A 3 86.27 -27.11 20.27
C PRO A 3 84.96 -26.79 21.04
N ARG A 4 84.09 -25.85 20.62
CA ARG A 4 83.14 -25.78 19.49
C ARG A 4 81.90 -26.71 19.55
N CYS A 5 80.74 -26.02 19.53
CA CYS A 5 79.48 -26.32 18.82
C CYS A 5 78.49 -27.36 19.39
N GLN A 6 77.35 -26.89 19.92
CA GLN A 6 76.04 -26.78 19.23
C GLN A 6 74.89 -26.73 20.26
N LEU A 7 74.27 -25.56 20.45
CA LEU A 7 72.95 -25.43 21.07
C LEU A 7 72.04 -24.58 20.18
N TRP A 8 70.79 -25.00 20.16
CA TRP A 8 69.73 -24.68 19.22
C TRP A 8 69.36 -23.20 19.06
N PRO A 9 68.96 -22.75 17.85
CA PRO A 9 68.43 -21.42 17.60
C PRO A 9 66.90 -21.44 17.70
N TRP A 10 66.34 -21.33 18.91
CA TRP A 10 64.92 -20.97 19.10
C TRP A 10 64.76 -19.66 19.90
N ALA A 11 65.86 -18.98 20.24
CA ALA A 11 65.85 -17.76 21.05
C ALA A 11 65.98 -16.44 20.26
N VAL A 12 66.19 -16.48 18.94
CA VAL A 12 66.41 -15.26 18.13
C VAL A 12 65.15 -14.79 17.40
N LEU A 13 64.13 -15.64 17.26
CA LEU A 13 62.89 -15.28 16.55
C LEU A 13 61.83 -14.57 17.43
N VAL A 14 62.00 -14.53 18.75
CA VAL A 14 61.08 -13.79 19.64
C VAL A 14 61.60 -12.36 19.94
N LEU A 15 62.89 -12.08 19.72
CA LEU A 15 63.46 -10.73 19.86
C LEU A 15 63.20 -9.81 18.65
N LEU A 16 62.55 -10.31 17.60
CA LEU A 16 62.04 -9.50 16.47
C LEU A 16 60.53 -9.26 16.51
N ALA A 17 59.82 -9.75 17.54
CA ALA A 17 58.41 -9.47 17.78
C ALA A 17 58.16 -8.30 18.76
N ALA A 18 59.23 -7.63 19.23
CA ALA A 18 59.12 -6.49 20.14
C ALA A 18 58.65 -5.15 19.50
N PRO A 19 58.75 -4.89 18.18
CA PRO A 19 58.15 -3.67 17.61
C PRO A 19 56.62 -3.80 17.39
N GLY A 20 56.07 -5.02 17.42
CA GLY A 20 54.65 -5.27 17.13
C GLY A 20 53.69 -4.94 18.27
N LEU A 21 54.17 -4.90 19.52
CA LEU A 21 53.33 -4.62 20.69
C LEU A 21 53.05 -3.12 20.90
N LEU A 22 53.84 -2.22 20.30
CA LEU A 22 53.57 -0.78 20.33
C LEU A 22 52.70 -0.28 19.17
N ALA A 23 52.43 -1.13 18.17
CA ALA A 23 51.58 -0.79 17.01
C ALA A 23 50.10 -1.18 17.20
N ALA A 24 49.78 -2.00 18.22
CA ALA A 24 48.42 -2.48 18.45
C ALA A 24 47.46 -1.42 19.07
N GLN A 25 47.98 -0.34 19.65
CA GLN A 25 47.16 0.77 20.19
C GLN A 25 46.72 1.81 19.14
N ARG A 26 46.95 1.55 17.84
CA ARG A 26 46.65 2.52 16.77
C ARG A 26 45.35 2.25 16.02
N ALA A 27 44.69 1.12 16.24
CA ALA A 27 43.38 0.88 15.67
C ALA A 27 42.31 1.32 16.69
N CYS A 28 41.51 2.34 16.36
CA CYS A 28 40.32 2.72 17.14
C CYS A 28 39.28 1.58 17.27
N SER A 29 39.50 0.41 16.67
CA SER A 29 38.54 -0.71 16.74
C SER A 29 38.57 -1.47 18.07
N GLN A 30 39.60 -1.32 18.90
CA GLN A 30 39.78 -2.14 20.12
C GLN A 30 39.78 -1.36 21.45
N GLY A 31 39.67 -0.03 21.41
CA GLY A 31 39.74 0.81 22.62
C GLY A 31 40.06 2.26 22.28
N ALA A 32 40.63 2.98 23.24
CA ALA A 32 41.07 4.36 23.04
C ALA A 32 42.15 4.48 21.96
N CYS A 33 42.03 5.53 21.14
CA CYS A 33 42.98 5.87 20.08
C CYS A 33 43.32 7.36 20.11
N TYR A 34 44.57 7.68 19.79
CA TYR A 34 45.11 9.03 19.90
C TYR A 34 45.89 9.41 18.63
N PRO A 35 45.84 10.68 18.19
CA PRO A 35 46.60 11.11 17.04
C PRO A 35 48.10 11.18 17.32
N ALA A 36 48.91 10.92 16.29
CA ALA A 36 50.36 11.03 16.38
C ALA A 36 50.79 12.47 16.78
N PRO A 37 51.72 12.64 17.74
CA PRO A 37 52.17 13.96 18.15
C PRO A 37 53.05 14.62 17.08
N GLY A 38 52.90 15.93 16.95
CA GLY A 38 53.75 16.81 16.13
C GLY A 38 54.13 18.08 16.90
N ASP A 39 55.03 18.89 16.35
CA ASP A 39 55.46 20.14 16.98
C ASP A 39 54.38 21.23 16.83
N LEU A 40 53.72 21.56 17.93
CA LEU A 40 52.61 22.52 17.97
C LEU A 40 53.05 23.95 17.67
N LEU A 41 54.35 24.26 17.77
CA LEU A 41 54.89 25.58 17.45
C LEU A 41 54.99 25.85 15.94
N LEU A 42 55.05 24.80 15.11
CA LEU A 42 55.08 24.94 13.65
C LEU A 42 53.74 25.53 13.18
N GLY A 43 53.81 26.66 12.46
CA GLY A 43 52.62 27.44 12.06
C GLY A 43 52.05 28.35 13.15
N ARG A 44 52.56 28.28 14.40
CA ARG A 44 52.06 29.07 15.54
C ARG A 44 53.08 30.01 16.16
N ALA A 45 54.11 30.40 15.40
CA ALA A 45 55.12 31.36 15.87
C ALA A 45 54.53 32.65 16.50
N PRO A 46 53.47 33.29 15.96
CA PRO A 46 52.88 34.50 16.56
C PRO A 46 52.22 34.29 17.92
N HIS A 47 51.93 33.04 18.29
CA HIS A 47 51.33 32.64 19.55
C HIS A 47 52.36 32.40 20.66
N LEU A 48 53.65 32.41 20.31
CA LEU A 48 54.74 32.26 21.25
C LEU A 48 55.24 33.63 21.71
N ARG A 49 55.35 33.83 23.02
CA ARG A 49 55.74 35.10 23.64
C ARG A 49 56.81 34.88 24.69
N ALA A 50 57.74 35.83 24.80
CA ALA A 50 58.72 35.89 25.87
C ALA A 50 58.49 37.16 26.71
N SER A 51 58.55 37.05 28.03
CA SER A 51 58.39 38.22 28.91
C SER A 51 59.62 39.15 28.92
N SER A 52 60.79 38.64 28.53
CA SER A 52 62.03 39.40 28.39
C SER A 52 62.78 38.97 27.14
N THR A 53 63.40 39.91 26.43
CA THR A 53 64.26 39.62 25.28
C THR A 53 65.31 40.74 25.16
N CYS A 54 66.58 40.37 25.01
CA CYS A 54 67.65 41.36 24.89
C CYS A 54 67.48 42.22 23.64
N GLY A 55 67.84 43.50 23.72
CA GLY A 55 68.00 44.32 22.54
C GLY A 55 66.70 44.78 21.86
N LEU A 56 65.53 44.68 22.52
CA LEU A 56 64.25 45.09 21.95
C LEU A 56 64.06 46.62 21.92
N SER A 57 64.49 47.33 22.96
CA SER A 57 64.38 48.80 23.04
C SER A 57 65.64 49.51 22.52
N LYS A 58 66.81 49.02 22.93
CA LYS A 58 68.13 49.52 22.53
C LYS A 58 69.12 48.35 22.47
N PRO A 59 70.20 48.43 21.67
CA PRO A 59 71.20 47.36 21.63
C PRO A 59 71.86 47.14 22.99
N GLU A 60 72.08 45.87 23.33
CA GLU A 60 72.71 45.43 24.59
C GLU A 60 74.01 44.66 24.29
N THR A 61 75.00 44.72 25.18
CA THR A 61 76.21 43.90 25.08
C THR A 61 76.14 42.79 26.12
N TYR A 62 76.37 41.55 25.71
CA TYR A 62 76.52 40.41 26.60
C TYR A 62 77.90 39.78 26.43
N CYS A 63 78.46 39.28 27.51
CA CYS A 63 79.78 38.66 27.52
C CYS A 63 79.74 37.29 28.18
N THR A 64 80.19 36.26 27.46
CA THR A 64 80.25 34.88 27.95
C THR A 64 81.68 34.38 28.05
N PRO A 65 82.00 33.46 28.98
CA PRO A 65 83.30 32.79 29.00
C PRO A 65 83.60 32.08 27.67
N HIS A 66 84.86 32.14 27.22
CA HIS A 66 85.35 31.50 26.01
C HIS A 66 86.72 30.87 26.27
N GLY A 67 86.76 29.57 26.56
CA GLY A 67 87.97 28.91 27.07
C GLY A 67 88.24 29.25 28.54
N GLN A 68 89.44 28.92 29.05
CA GLN A 68 89.76 29.07 30.48
C GLN A 68 90.02 30.52 30.94
N TRP A 69 90.39 31.44 30.02
CA TRP A 69 90.88 32.78 30.39
C TRP A 69 90.37 33.93 29.52
N ASN A 70 89.57 33.67 28.47
CA ASN A 70 89.08 34.71 27.57
C ASN A 70 87.56 34.91 27.72
N MET A 71 87.11 36.15 27.54
CA MET A 71 85.69 36.51 27.44
C MET A 71 85.36 36.87 25.99
N LYS A 72 84.23 36.38 25.49
CA LYS A 72 83.68 36.80 24.20
C LYS A 72 82.46 37.69 24.45
N CYS A 73 82.58 38.96 24.09
CA CYS A 73 81.48 39.92 24.15
C CYS A 73 80.84 40.09 22.77
N CYS A 74 79.51 40.10 22.71
CA CYS A 74 78.73 40.23 21.49
C CYS A 74 77.59 41.23 21.72
N ARG A 75 77.14 41.88 20.64
CA ARG A 75 76.02 42.81 20.66
C ARG A 75 74.73 42.07 20.35
N CYS A 76 73.71 42.27 21.19
CA CYS A 76 72.32 41.87 20.96
C CYS A 76 71.51 43.08 20.48
N ASP A 77 70.93 42.99 19.28
CA ASP A 77 70.06 44.02 18.69
C ASP A 77 68.86 43.32 18.04
N SER A 78 67.81 43.12 18.84
CA SER A 78 66.60 42.38 18.46
C SER A 78 65.50 43.28 17.89
N ARG A 79 65.76 44.57 17.64
CA ARG A 79 64.78 45.47 17.04
C ARG A 79 64.30 45.01 15.67
N LEU A 80 65.22 44.47 14.85
CA LEU A 80 64.91 43.92 13.53
C LEU A 80 64.71 42.39 13.60
N PRO A 81 63.63 41.85 13.03
CA PRO A 81 63.46 40.41 12.85
C PRO A 81 64.62 39.80 12.04
N HIS A 82 65.03 38.57 12.38
CA HIS A 82 66.04 37.79 11.66
C HIS A 82 67.44 38.43 11.50
N SER A 83 67.75 39.49 12.24
CA SER A 83 69.11 40.03 12.35
C SER A 83 70.08 38.98 12.91
N TYR A 84 71.32 38.96 12.42
CA TYR A 84 72.37 38.07 12.96
C TYR A 84 72.67 38.34 14.44
N SER A 85 72.52 39.59 14.89
CA SER A 85 72.63 39.99 16.29
C SER A 85 71.28 39.97 17.03
N GLY A 86 70.20 39.53 16.40
CA GLY A 86 68.86 39.51 16.97
C GLY A 86 68.53 38.15 17.60
N HIS A 87 67.97 38.16 18.81
CA HIS A 87 67.68 36.97 19.60
C HIS A 87 66.21 36.92 20.05
N ARG A 88 65.29 37.17 19.12
CA ARG A 88 63.84 37.14 19.37
C ARG A 88 63.31 35.73 19.63
N VAL A 89 62.11 35.63 20.20
CA VAL A 89 61.53 34.35 20.65
C VAL A 89 61.28 33.38 19.51
N GLU A 90 61.01 33.86 18.29
CA GLU A 90 60.74 32.99 17.13
C GLU A 90 61.98 32.19 16.69
N ASN A 91 63.17 32.56 17.18
CA ASN A 91 64.40 31.82 16.92
C ASN A 91 64.47 30.46 17.63
N VAL A 92 63.56 30.15 18.57
CA VAL A 92 63.52 28.82 19.21
C VAL A 92 62.83 27.76 18.34
N LEU A 93 62.20 28.16 17.23
CA LEU A 93 61.53 27.23 16.34
C LEU A 93 62.55 26.32 15.66
N SER A 94 62.23 25.04 15.52
CA SER A 94 63.07 24.05 14.82
C SER A 94 63.44 24.49 13.39
N SER A 95 62.56 25.27 12.72
CA SER A 95 62.78 25.85 11.40
C SER A 95 63.81 26.98 11.34
N ALA A 96 64.16 27.62 12.47
CA ALA A 96 65.13 28.72 12.52
C ALA A 96 66.60 28.26 12.42
N GLY A 97 66.86 26.97 12.67
CA GLY A 97 68.18 26.35 12.65
C GLY A 97 69.02 26.57 13.92
N ARG A 98 69.86 25.60 14.28
CA ARG A 98 70.61 25.53 15.55
C ARG A 98 71.61 26.66 15.81
N ALA A 99 71.90 27.49 14.81
CA ALA A 99 72.80 28.64 14.94
C ALA A 99 72.10 29.88 15.53
N ARG A 100 70.76 29.90 15.55
CA ARG A 100 69.94 30.97 16.11
C ARG A 100 69.38 30.54 17.47
N TRP A 101 69.07 31.52 18.32
CA TRP A 101 68.49 31.29 19.64
C TRP A 101 67.70 32.52 20.09
N TRP A 102 66.80 32.31 21.04
CA TRP A 102 66.20 33.37 21.85
C TRP A 102 67.05 33.65 23.08
N GLN A 103 67.13 34.92 23.48
CA GLN A 103 67.90 35.33 24.66
C GLN A 103 67.16 36.39 25.49
N SER A 104 67.10 36.19 26.81
CA SER A 104 66.56 37.16 27.76
C SER A 104 67.47 38.39 27.92
N GLN A 105 66.97 39.45 28.54
CA GLN A 105 67.83 40.54 28.99
C GLN A 105 68.83 40.05 30.05
N ASN A 106 69.99 40.72 30.12
CA ASN A 106 71.03 40.40 31.10
C ASN A 106 70.53 40.65 32.53
N GLY A 107 70.78 39.70 33.44
CA GLY A 107 70.50 39.84 34.87
C GLY A 107 69.02 39.77 35.27
N VAL A 108 68.10 39.50 34.35
CA VAL A 108 66.68 39.35 34.67
C VAL A 108 66.39 37.91 35.08
N GLU A 109 66.03 37.71 36.36
CA GLU A 109 65.79 36.37 36.92
C GLU A 109 64.44 35.77 36.53
N ARG A 110 63.36 36.55 36.61
CA ARG A 110 61.99 36.06 36.34
C ARG A 110 61.62 36.27 34.89
N VAL A 111 61.74 35.21 34.09
CA VAL A 111 61.45 35.24 32.65
C VAL A 111 60.55 34.09 32.28
N SER A 112 59.59 34.31 31.40
CA SER A 112 58.64 33.28 30.97
C SER A 112 58.59 33.17 29.45
N LEU A 113 58.51 31.94 28.96
CA LEU A 113 58.08 31.63 27.59
C LEU A 113 56.65 31.11 27.65
N GLN A 114 55.74 31.72 26.90
CA GLN A 114 54.32 31.38 26.91
C GLN A 114 53.83 31.10 25.49
N LEU A 115 53.11 29.99 25.33
CA LEU A 115 52.43 29.58 24.11
C LEU A 115 50.92 29.60 24.35
N ASP A 116 50.20 30.39 23.54
CA ASP A 116 48.75 30.56 23.61
C ASP A 116 48.06 29.91 22.41
N LEU A 117 47.49 28.72 22.59
CA LEU A 117 46.83 27.98 21.51
C LEU A 117 45.40 28.47 21.29
N GLU A 118 44.92 28.31 20.06
CA GLU A 118 43.60 28.73 19.60
C GLU A 118 42.46 27.85 20.14
N GLN A 119 42.79 26.65 20.63
CA GLN A 119 41.86 25.67 21.17
C GLN A 119 42.60 24.67 22.08
N MET A 120 41.89 23.64 22.56
CA MET A 120 42.48 22.61 23.41
C MET A 120 43.30 21.60 22.59
N PHE A 121 44.53 21.34 23.04
CA PHE A 121 45.43 20.32 22.51
C PHE A 121 45.82 19.32 23.60
N GLN A 122 46.38 18.20 23.16
CA GLN A 122 46.96 17.18 24.01
C GLN A 122 48.48 17.31 24.00
N LEU A 123 49.06 17.56 25.17
CA LEU A 123 50.50 17.58 25.39
C LEU A 123 51.04 16.15 25.49
N ASP A 124 52.08 15.87 24.71
CA ASP A 124 52.87 14.64 24.83
C ASP A 124 54.16 14.92 25.61
N SER A 125 54.98 15.83 25.08
CA SER A 125 56.27 16.16 25.66
C SER A 125 56.76 17.56 25.28
N ILE A 126 57.66 18.10 26.10
CA ILE A 126 58.33 19.39 25.88
C ILE A 126 59.82 19.13 25.86
N VAL A 127 60.50 19.64 24.85
CA VAL A 127 61.97 19.55 24.72
C VAL A 127 62.54 20.95 24.60
N LEU A 128 63.40 21.32 25.54
CA LEU A 128 64.14 22.57 25.53
C LEU A 128 65.63 22.29 25.33
N HIS A 129 66.22 22.87 24.30
CA HIS A 129 67.65 22.93 24.12
C HIS A 129 68.15 24.31 24.51
N PHE A 130 69.02 24.35 25.51
CA PHE A 130 69.58 25.58 26.04
C PHE A 130 70.96 25.85 25.46
N ARG A 131 71.24 27.13 25.27
CA ARG A 131 72.61 27.67 25.19
C ARG A 131 73.09 28.16 26.56
N SER A 132 72.17 28.72 27.35
CA SER A 132 72.38 29.14 28.74
C SER A 132 71.18 28.65 29.57
N PRO A 133 71.32 27.52 30.30
CA PRO A 133 70.22 26.92 31.05
C PRO A 133 69.90 27.68 32.33
N PRO A 134 68.66 27.59 32.85
CA PRO A 134 68.31 28.14 34.17
C PRO A 134 68.88 27.28 35.30
N ALA A 135 69.10 27.89 36.47
CA ALA A 135 69.34 27.14 37.71
C ALA A 135 68.02 26.60 38.29
N ALA A 136 66.91 27.30 38.10
CA ALA A 136 65.58 26.85 38.49
C ALA A 136 64.51 27.30 37.51
N MET A 137 63.54 26.43 37.26
CA MET A 137 62.40 26.66 36.38
C MET A 137 61.18 25.83 36.78
N LEU A 138 60.00 26.21 36.27
CA LEU A 138 58.79 25.42 36.37
C LEU A 138 57.98 25.46 35.08
N ILE A 139 57.25 24.39 34.83
CA ILE A 139 56.35 24.23 33.68
C ILE A 139 54.93 24.22 34.20
N GLU A 140 54.07 25.04 33.62
CA GLU A 140 52.67 25.14 33.97
C GLU A 140 51.79 25.21 32.73
N ARG A 141 50.55 24.73 32.88
CA ARG A 141 49.55 24.73 31.83
C ARG A 141 48.27 25.42 32.29
N SER A 142 47.47 25.83 31.33
CA SER A 142 46.11 26.28 31.55
C SER A 142 45.12 25.43 30.73
N LEU A 143 43.92 25.26 31.28
CA LEU A 143 42.79 24.57 30.63
C LEU A 143 41.69 25.53 30.16
N ASP A 144 41.78 26.81 30.55
CA ASP A 144 40.70 27.78 30.46
C ASP A 144 41.14 29.08 29.77
N GLY A 145 42.08 28.99 28.83
CA GLY A 145 42.55 30.13 28.05
C GLY A 145 43.49 31.06 28.83
N GLY A 146 44.19 30.55 29.84
CA GLY A 146 45.18 31.29 30.62
C GLY A 146 44.64 32.00 31.86
N ARG A 147 43.40 31.71 32.27
CA ARG A 147 42.77 32.33 33.47
C ARG A 147 43.28 31.68 34.74
N THR A 148 43.35 30.35 34.75
CA THR A 148 43.95 29.55 35.82
C THR A 148 45.15 28.78 35.31
N TRP A 149 46.12 28.56 36.21
CA TRP A 149 47.38 27.91 35.90
C TRP A 149 47.66 26.78 36.89
N GLN A 150 48.00 25.61 36.36
CA GLN A 150 48.40 24.44 37.13
C GLN A 150 49.86 24.11 36.81
N VAL A 151 50.68 23.99 37.85
CA VAL A 151 52.08 23.55 37.71
C VAL A 151 52.12 22.06 37.41
N LEU A 152 52.83 21.69 36.35
CA LEU A 152 53.08 20.30 35.96
C LEU A 152 54.36 19.76 36.62
N GLN A 153 55.43 20.57 36.62
CA GLN A 153 56.74 20.12 37.09
C GLN A 153 57.59 21.31 37.55
N TYR A 154 58.26 21.15 38.69
CA TYR A 154 59.37 22.03 39.10
C TYR A 154 60.70 21.36 38.74
N LEU A 155 61.67 22.14 38.24
CA LEU A 155 63.00 21.67 37.92
C LEU A 155 64.06 22.65 38.46
N ALA A 156 65.08 22.13 39.13
CA ALA A 156 66.18 22.95 39.64
C ALA A 156 67.51 22.19 39.65
N SER A 157 68.63 22.91 39.68
CA SER A 157 69.95 22.33 39.97
C SER A 157 70.02 21.82 41.41
N ASP A 158 69.38 22.55 42.33
CA ASP A 158 69.13 22.14 43.71
C ASP A 158 67.70 22.51 44.12
N CYS A 159 66.84 21.49 44.20
CA CYS A 159 65.44 21.64 44.57
C CYS A 159 65.25 22.18 45.99
N ALA A 160 66.14 21.86 46.92
CA ALA A 160 65.98 22.23 48.33
C ALA A 160 66.16 23.74 48.54
N THR A 161 67.03 24.38 47.75
CA THR A 161 67.29 25.81 47.81
C THR A 161 66.33 26.61 46.93
N ALA A 162 66.10 26.18 45.69
CA ALA A 162 65.25 26.90 44.75
C ALA A 162 63.76 26.81 45.09
N PHE A 163 63.29 25.64 45.53
CA PHE A 163 61.87 25.37 45.82
C PHE A 163 61.69 24.67 47.18
N PRO A 164 62.03 25.33 48.31
CA PRO A 164 62.12 24.69 49.63
C PRO A 164 60.79 24.11 50.16
N ARG A 165 59.67 24.60 49.63
CA ARG A 165 58.31 24.16 50.00
C ARG A 165 57.72 23.11 49.06
N VAL A 166 58.43 22.77 47.98
CA VAL A 166 57.97 21.80 46.98
C VAL A 166 58.56 20.42 47.32
N PRO A 167 57.72 19.38 47.45
CA PRO A 167 58.22 18.04 47.75
C PRO A 167 59.06 17.47 46.59
N ARG A 168 60.00 16.58 46.93
CA ARG A 168 60.89 15.89 45.98
C ARG A 168 60.46 14.43 45.82
N GLY A 169 60.83 13.80 44.72
CA GLY A 169 60.53 12.39 44.45
C GLY A 169 59.38 12.21 43.46
N SER A 170 58.74 11.04 43.51
CA SER A 170 57.63 10.70 42.62
C SER A 170 56.31 11.36 43.07
N PRO A 171 55.45 11.79 42.13
CA PRO A 171 54.11 12.27 42.45
C PRO A 171 53.23 11.15 43.01
N GLU A 172 52.45 11.45 44.05
CA GLU A 172 51.50 10.53 44.69
C GLU A 172 50.09 10.63 44.11
N GLY A 173 49.81 11.68 43.32
CA GLY A 173 48.52 11.87 42.66
C GLY A 173 48.57 12.96 41.57
N TRP A 174 47.43 13.17 40.90
CA TRP A 174 47.34 14.03 39.71
C TRP A 174 47.52 15.54 39.96
N GLN A 175 47.46 15.99 41.21
CA GLN A 175 47.58 17.39 41.60
C GLN A 175 48.80 17.63 42.52
N ASP A 176 49.80 16.76 42.41
CA ASP A 176 50.97 16.77 43.28
C ASP A 176 52.25 17.11 42.49
N PRO A 177 52.49 18.40 42.18
CA PRO A 177 53.68 18.80 41.45
C PRO A 177 54.91 18.65 42.34
N ARG A 178 55.87 17.84 41.89
CA ARG A 178 57.13 17.59 42.61
C ARG A 178 58.28 18.38 41.96
N CYS A 179 59.39 18.50 42.68
CA CYS A 179 60.64 19.05 42.15
C CYS A 179 61.60 17.95 41.71
N GLN A 180 62.14 18.08 40.50
CA GLN A 180 63.11 17.18 39.90
C GLN A 180 64.46 17.89 39.67
N GLU A 181 65.55 17.24 40.07
CA GLU A 181 66.89 17.78 39.86
C GLU A 181 67.33 17.67 38.38
N LEU A 182 67.93 18.74 37.86
CA LEU A 182 68.48 18.80 36.51
C LEU A 182 69.79 17.98 36.41
N ARG A 183 69.70 16.77 35.85
CA ARG A 183 70.87 15.86 35.68
C ARG A 183 71.77 16.32 34.53
N GLY A 184 73.06 16.48 34.81
CA GLY A 184 74.12 16.74 33.83
C GLY A 184 74.25 18.21 33.45
N HIS A 185 75.22 18.91 34.06
CA HIS A 185 75.55 20.29 33.74
C HIS A 185 76.79 20.37 32.84
N PRO A 186 76.66 20.69 31.54
CA PRO A 186 77.69 21.40 30.83
C PRO A 186 77.45 22.90 31.02
N VAL A 187 78.48 23.62 31.45
CA VAL A 187 78.54 25.09 31.52
C VAL A 187 78.32 25.74 30.12
N HIS A 188 78.18 24.92 29.07
CA HIS A 188 77.83 25.30 27.70
C HIS A 188 76.78 24.34 27.11
N GLY A 189 75.50 24.70 27.28
CA GLY A 189 74.36 24.01 26.70
C GLY A 189 73.86 22.78 27.46
N GLY A 190 72.59 22.44 27.26
CA GLY A 190 71.89 21.35 27.97
C GLY A 190 70.50 21.11 27.40
N THR A 191 69.96 19.90 27.57
CA THR A 191 68.62 19.53 27.09
C THR A 191 67.73 19.17 28.27
N VAL A 192 66.56 19.80 28.35
CA VAL A 192 65.52 19.46 29.33
C VAL A 192 64.37 18.83 28.56
N LYS A 193 64.01 17.60 28.95
CA LYS A 193 62.85 16.88 28.41
C LYS A 193 61.82 16.69 29.52
N PHE A 194 60.59 17.09 29.25
CA PHE A 194 59.41 16.79 30.06
C PHE A 194 58.47 15.90 29.26
N SER A 195 57.93 14.85 29.87
CA SER A 195 57.01 13.91 29.24
C SER A 195 55.80 13.72 30.15
N VAL A 196 54.60 13.87 29.60
CA VAL A 196 53.35 13.65 30.33
C VAL A 196 53.22 12.19 30.78
N GLN A 197 53.66 11.26 29.93
CA GLN A 197 53.66 9.84 30.25
C GLN A 197 54.64 9.50 31.38
N ASP A 198 55.84 10.10 31.38
CA ASP A 198 56.83 9.86 32.43
C ASP A 198 56.32 10.39 33.79
N LEU A 199 55.65 11.55 33.78
CA LEU A 199 55.02 12.13 34.97
C LEU A 199 53.92 11.20 35.53
N GLY A 200 53.09 10.62 34.66
CA GLY A 200 52.03 9.69 35.05
C GLY A 200 52.49 8.28 35.40
N SER A 201 53.67 7.84 34.95
CA SER A 201 54.16 6.46 35.09
C SER A 201 54.29 5.95 36.54
N THR A 202 54.36 6.87 37.50
CA THR A 202 54.48 6.58 38.93
C THR A 202 53.14 6.47 39.64
N ILE A 203 52.04 6.89 38.98
CA ILE A 203 50.67 6.79 39.47
C ILE A 203 50.06 5.51 38.86
N SER A 204 49.60 4.58 39.69
CA SER A 204 48.93 3.35 39.21
C SER A 204 47.67 3.71 38.42
N SER A 205 47.79 3.77 37.10
CA SER A 205 46.77 4.31 36.20
C SER A 205 46.93 3.77 34.78
N SER A 206 45.84 3.79 34.01
CA SER A 206 45.83 3.39 32.61
C SER A 206 46.44 4.48 31.73
N TYR A 207 46.83 4.13 30.50
CA TYR A 207 47.39 5.12 29.58
C TYR A 207 46.36 6.21 29.24
N SER A 208 45.11 5.81 28.99
CA SER A 208 43.99 6.73 28.75
C SER A 208 43.76 7.73 29.89
N GLN A 209 43.93 7.31 31.14
CA GLN A 209 43.76 8.18 32.31
C GLN A 209 44.87 9.22 32.41
N VAL A 210 46.13 8.83 32.19
CA VAL A 210 47.27 9.76 32.18
C VAL A 210 47.06 10.85 31.13
N ILE A 211 46.76 10.44 29.90
CA ILE A 211 46.52 11.35 28.79
C ILE A 211 45.31 12.26 29.04
N GLY A 212 44.20 11.71 29.55
CA GLY A 212 42.99 12.49 29.79
C GLY A 212 43.10 13.51 30.94
N ARG A 213 43.97 13.26 31.94
CA ARG A 213 44.10 14.15 33.11
C ARG A 213 45.23 15.17 32.98
N LEU A 214 46.39 14.76 32.47
CA LEU A 214 47.60 15.58 32.41
C LEU A 214 47.87 16.16 31.01
N GLY A 215 47.39 15.50 29.97
CA GLY A 215 47.59 15.90 28.58
C GLY A 215 46.88 17.19 28.14
N PRO A 216 45.61 17.48 28.51
CA PRO A 216 44.88 18.57 27.88
C PRO A 216 45.46 19.94 28.26
N PHE A 217 45.56 20.88 27.32
CA PHE A 217 45.95 22.26 27.61
C PHE A 217 45.51 23.22 26.49
N THR A 218 45.29 24.48 26.86
CA THR A 218 45.09 25.60 25.93
C THR A 218 46.27 26.56 25.93
N ASN A 219 46.97 26.67 27.06
CA ASN A 219 48.14 27.55 27.19
C ASN A 219 49.24 26.80 27.94
N LEU A 220 50.47 27.04 27.53
CA LEU A 220 51.67 26.50 28.15
C LEU A 220 52.57 27.66 28.55
N ARG A 221 53.07 27.67 29.79
CA ARG A 221 54.03 28.66 30.25
C ARG A 221 55.18 27.98 30.96
N ILE A 222 56.38 28.40 30.59
CA ILE A 222 57.64 27.92 31.14
C ILE A 222 58.28 29.11 31.84
N ASN A 223 58.32 29.09 33.16
CA ASN A 223 58.94 30.15 33.94
C ASN A 223 60.35 29.75 34.34
N PHE A 224 61.32 30.58 33.98
CA PHE A 224 62.66 30.58 34.53
C PHE A 224 62.67 31.50 35.76
N THR A 225 63.14 30.97 36.88
CA THR A 225 63.05 31.65 38.18
C THR A 225 64.41 31.98 38.78
N GLU A 226 65.47 31.31 38.35
CA GLU A 226 66.83 31.54 38.86
C GLU A 226 67.88 31.39 37.74
N LEU A 227 68.79 32.37 37.67
CA LEU A 227 69.85 32.44 36.66
C LEU A 227 70.95 31.41 36.94
N PRO A 228 71.67 30.95 35.90
CA PRO A 228 72.79 30.03 36.09
C PRO A 228 73.90 30.68 36.93
N HIS A 229 74.43 29.93 37.88
CA HIS A 229 75.58 30.35 38.66
C HIS A 229 76.87 30.15 37.84
N ILE A 230 77.46 31.24 37.34
CA ILE A 230 78.72 31.22 36.60
C ILE A 230 79.84 31.71 37.54
N PRO A 231 80.82 30.86 37.89
CA PRO A 231 81.91 31.26 38.77
C PRO A 231 82.74 32.40 38.15
N ARG A 232 83.10 33.39 38.98
CA ARG A 232 83.94 34.53 38.56
C ARG A 232 85.34 34.04 38.18
N GLN A 233 85.74 34.27 36.92
CA GLN A 233 87.10 34.06 36.43
C GLN A 233 87.67 35.40 35.95
N GLY A 234 88.54 36.02 36.75
CA GLY A 234 89.19 37.30 36.44
C GLY A 234 88.46 38.56 36.95
N TYR A 235 88.85 39.74 36.42
CA TYR A 235 88.35 41.07 36.86
C TYR A 235 86.94 41.43 36.35
N HIS A 236 86.49 40.83 35.24
CA HIS A 236 85.16 41.11 34.66
C HIS A 236 84.19 39.96 34.95
N SER A 237 82.99 40.30 35.42
CA SER A 237 81.93 39.31 35.64
C SER A 237 81.25 38.97 34.31
N PRO A 238 81.07 37.68 33.95
CA PRO A 238 80.31 37.29 32.77
C PRO A 238 78.84 37.72 32.91
N SER A 239 78.21 38.01 31.78
CA SER A 239 76.77 38.31 31.73
C SER A 239 75.98 37.04 32.00
N THR A 240 75.00 37.10 32.91
CA THR A 240 74.05 36.03 33.17
C THR A 240 72.73 36.33 32.46
N PHE A 241 72.20 35.34 31.73
CA PHE A 241 70.96 35.44 30.98
C PHE A 241 70.47 34.03 30.64
N TYR A 242 69.20 33.90 30.24
CA TYR A 242 68.66 32.66 29.67
C TYR A 242 68.80 32.69 28.15
N ALA A 243 69.14 31.53 27.58
CA ALA A 243 69.20 31.39 26.13
C ALA A 243 68.75 30.00 25.68
N VAL A 244 67.76 29.96 24.80
CA VAL A 244 67.13 28.73 24.27
C VAL A 244 67.38 28.66 22.77
N THR A 245 68.05 27.60 22.32
CA THR A 245 68.32 27.37 20.89
C THR A 245 67.15 26.72 20.19
N GLU A 246 66.43 25.85 20.88
CA GLU A 246 65.28 25.14 20.32
C GLU A 246 64.26 24.82 21.42
N LEU A 247 62.99 25.09 21.15
CA LEU A 247 61.85 24.66 21.95
C LEU A 247 60.95 23.83 21.04
N GLN A 248 60.65 22.61 21.45
CA GLN A 248 59.68 21.75 20.80
C GLN A 248 58.55 21.47 21.78
N VAL A 249 57.31 21.71 21.35
CA VAL A 249 56.11 21.37 22.13
C VAL A 249 55.40 20.28 21.35
N LEU A 250 55.68 19.03 21.68
CA LEU A 250 55.12 17.88 21.00
C LEU A 250 53.74 17.59 21.55
N GLY A 251 52.77 17.48 20.64
CA GLY A 251 51.37 17.23 20.99
C GLY A 251 50.48 17.02 19.78
N SER A 252 49.20 16.78 20.03
CA SER A 252 48.19 16.52 19.00
C SER A 252 46.85 17.14 19.37
N CYS A 253 45.84 17.07 18.49
CA CYS A 253 44.49 17.47 18.86
C CYS A 253 43.96 16.57 19.99
N PHE A 254 43.25 17.16 20.95
CA PHE A 254 42.67 16.42 22.07
C PHE A 254 41.28 15.89 21.68
N CYS A 255 41.12 14.56 21.66
CA CYS A 255 39.95 13.88 21.10
C CYS A 255 39.26 12.88 22.04
N HIS A 256 39.54 12.94 23.34
CA HIS A 256 38.99 12.03 24.35
C HIS A 256 39.17 10.52 24.04
N GLY A 257 40.19 10.16 23.24
CA GLY A 257 40.44 8.78 22.84
C GLY A 257 39.57 8.27 21.68
N HIS A 258 38.80 9.13 21.01
CA HIS A 258 37.89 8.76 19.92
C HIS A 258 38.41 9.12 18.51
N ALA A 259 39.68 9.46 18.34
CA ALA A 259 40.23 9.76 17.02
C ALA A 259 41.73 9.46 16.91
N GLU A 260 42.11 8.76 15.84
CA GLU A 260 43.50 8.47 15.48
C GLU A 260 44.18 9.58 14.68
N ARG A 261 43.42 10.59 14.22
CA ARG A 261 43.92 11.65 13.35
C ARG A 261 43.17 12.97 13.54
N CYS A 262 43.91 14.05 13.31
CA CYS A 262 43.35 15.39 13.22
C CYS A 262 43.15 15.75 11.75
N GLY A 263 42.04 16.39 11.42
CA GLY A 263 41.71 16.84 10.07
C GLY A 263 41.79 18.36 9.98
N PRO A 264 42.19 18.93 8.84
CA PRO A 264 42.05 20.35 8.64
C PRO A 264 40.56 20.71 8.52
N ALA A 265 40.16 21.88 9.03
CA ALA A 265 38.83 22.43 8.80
C ALA A 265 38.60 22.87 7.33
N GLY A 266 39.55 22.64 6.41
CA GLY A 266 39.43 23.01 5.00
C GLY A 266 40.70 23.13 4.14
N ASP A 267 41.92 22.78 4.62
CA ASP A 267 43.14 22.93 3.79
C ASP A 267 44.17 21.79 3.97
N GLN A 268 44.61 21.16 2.87
CA GLN A 268 45.43 19.94 2.86
C GLN A 268 46.95 20.19 2.83
N HIS A 269 47.42 21.44 2.84
CA HIS A 269 48.85 21.78 2.64
C HIS A 269 49.59 22.41 3.83
N SER A 270 49.03 22.36 5.04
CA SER A 270 49.70 22.94 6.22
C SER A 270 50.57 21.91 6.97
N THR A 271 51.83 22.27 7.26
CA THR A 271 52.72 21.55 8.20
C THR A 271 52.34 21.76 9.67
N GLN A 272 51.31 22.57 9.93
CA GLN A 272 50.76 22.82 11.26
C GLN A 272 49.92 21.64 11.73
N VAL A 273 50.09 21.22 12.99
CA VAL A 273 49.23 20.21 13.62
C VAL A 273 47.79 20.75 13.69
N PRO A 274 46.80 20.09 13.02
CA PRO A 274 45.42 20.55 13.05
C PRO A 274 44.80 20.40 14.44
N GLY A 275 43.88 21.29 14.80
CA GLY A 275 43.18 21.23 16.08
C GLY A 275 41.95 20.32 16.12
N HIS A 276 41.31 20.05 14.97
CA HIS A 276 40.02 19.37 14.94
C HIS A 276 40.16 17.86 14.77
N CYS A 277 39.42 17.11 15.59
CA CYS A 277 39.41 15.65 15.56
C CYS A 277 38.58 15.11 14.39
N VAL A 278 39.08 14.05 13.73
CA VAL A 278 38.25 13.22 12.85
C VAL A 278 37.64 12.11 13.69
N CYS A 279 36.48 12.41 14.30
CA CYS A 279 35.86 11.54 15.28
C CYS A 279 35.47 10.16 14.72
N GLN A 280 35.69 9.15 15.55
CA GLN A 280 35.24 7.76 15.38
C GLN A 280 34.27 7.40 16.51
N HIS A 281 34.03 6.11 16.79
CA HIS A 281 33.20 5.66 17.93
C HIS A 281 31.78 6.27 17.97
N ASN A 282 31.27 6.71 16.81
CA ASN A 282 30.03 7.48 16.66
C ASN A 282 29.96 8.74 17.54
N THR A 283 31.09 9.37 17.84
CA THR A 283 31.16 10.67 18.51
C THR A 283 31.18 11.80 17.49
N ALA A 284 30.93 13.01 17.96
CA ALA A 284 30.92 14.24 17.18
C ALA A 284 31.41 15.42 18.03
N GLY A 285 31.63 16.57 17.38
CA GLY A 285 32.22 17.77 18.00
C GLY A 285 33.70 17.93 17.64
N PRO A 286 34.29 19.13 17.82
CA PRO A 286 35.69 19.41 17.51
C PRO A 286 36.68 18.53 18.30
N HIS A 287 36.26 18.02 19.46
CA HIS A 287 37.06 17.19 20.37
C HIS A 287 36.45 15.81 20.61
N CYS A 288 35.40 15.43 19.85
CA CYS A 288 34.66 14.19 20.07
C CYS A 288 33.99 14.09 21.45
N GLU A 289 33.58 15.25 21.98
CA GLU A 289 33.06 15.46 23.33
C GLU A 289 31.56 15.17 23.49
N ARG A 290 30.90 14.68 22.44
CA ARG A 290 29.49 14.29 22.45
C ARG A 290 29.24 13.14 21.48
N CYS A 291 28.11 12.47 21.62
CA CYS A 291 27.67 11.48 20.64
C CYS A 291 27.15 12.15 19.36
N ALA A 292 27.29 11.45 18.23
CA ALA A 292 26.72 11.87 16.96
C ALA A 292 25.19 11.87 17.01
N ALA A 293 24.56 12.63 16.11
CA ALA A 293 23.11 12.59 15.94
C ALA A 293 22.65 11.14 15.69
N LEU A 294 21.62 10.70 16.41
CA LEU A 294 21.09 9.33 16.42
C LEU A 294 21.89 8.30 17.26
N PHE A 295 22.96 8.69 17.96
CA PHE A 295 23.78 7.78 18.77
C PHE A 295 23.73 8.04 20.28
N ASN A 296 22.58 8.51 20.78
CA ASN A 296 22.38 8.90 22.17
C ASN A 296 21.61 7.85 22.99
N ALA A 297 21.72 6.54 22.66
CA ALA A 297 21.07 5.49 23.44
C ALA A 297 21.74 5.24 24.81
N ARG A 298 22.97 5.72 24.97
CA ARG A 298 23.78 5.67 26.20
C ARG A 298 24.43 7.03 26.44
N PRO A 299 24.82 7.35 27.69
CA PRO A 299 25.56 8.58 27.96
C PRO A 299 26.95 8.51 27.30
N TRP A 300 27.43 9.66 26.84
CA TRP A 300 28.79 9.80 26.32
C TRP A 300 29.82 9.59 27.44
N ALA A 301 30.94 8.94 27.11
CA ALA A 301 32.09 8.78 27.99
C ALA A 301 33.39 8.76 27.15
N PRO A 302 34.54 9.24 27.69
CA PRO A 302 35.82 9.13 27.00
C PRO A 302 36.24 7.68 26.81
N ALA A 303 36.94 7.37 25.72
CA ALA A 303 37.43 6.02 25.48
C ALA A 303 38.53 5.63 26.49
N GLU A 304 38.53 4.36 26.88
CA GLU A 304 39.52 3.73 27.74
C GLU A 304 40.33 2.66 26.99
N ASP A 305 41.45 2.22 27.58
CA ASP A 305 42.41 1.34 26.92
C ASP A 305 41.79 0.03 26.38
N SER A 306 40.75 -0.49 27.04
CA SER A 306 40.04 -1.72 26.66
C SER A 306 38.57 -1.52 26.25
N ASP A 307 38.02 -0.32 26.44
CA ASP A 307 36.63 -0.01 26.10
C ASP A 307 36.57 1.29 25.28
N PRO A 308 36.18 1.26 24.00
CA PRO A 308 36.09 2.46 23.18
C PRO A 308 35.02 3.45 23.66
N HIS A 309 34.12 3.03 24.57
CA HIS A 309 32.95 3.79 25.01
C HIS A 309 32.17 4.37 23.82
N ALA A 310 32.00 3.54 22.78
CA ALA A 310 31.38 4.00 21.55
C ALA A 310 29.91 4.35 21.78
N CYS A 311 29.52 5.49 21.24
CA CYS A 311 28.14 5.95 21.31
C CYS A 311 27.21 4.97 20.61
N GLN A 312 26.11 4.64 21.29
CA GLN A 312 25.17 3.62 20.84
C GLN A 312 24.01 4.23 20.08
N ARG A 313 23.71 3.67 18.91
CA ARG A 313 22.61 4.10 18.05
C ARG A 313 21.26 3.93 18.74
N CYS A 314 20.40 4.94 18.64
CA CYS A 314 19.00 4.87 19.02
C CYS A 314 18.21 4.04 18.01
N ASP A 315 17.22 3.29 18.50
CA ASP A 315 16.29 2.58 17.65
C ASP A 315 15.05 3.45 17.37
N CYS A 316 15.10 4.20 16.26
CA CYS A 316 13.98 5.03 15.82
C CYS A 316 13.15 4.38 14.71
N ASN A 317 13.30 3.06 14.51
CA ASN A 317 12.66 2.32 13.42
C ASN A 317 12.88 2.95 12.03
N GLY A 318 13.93 3.76 11.81
CA GLY A 318 14.15 4.46 10.54
C GLY A 318 13.24 5.68 10.29
N HIS A 319 12.49 6.15 11.28
CA HIS A 319 11.65 7.36 11.19
C HIS A 319 12.25 8.59 11.88
N SER A 320 13.49 8.51 12.35
CA SER A 320 14.23 9.70 12.78
C SER A 320 15.72 9.59 12.45
N SER A 321 16.34 10.76 12.27
CA SER A 321 17.77 10.94 12.08
C SER A 321 18.46 11.56 13.30
N SER A 322 17.74 11.80 14.39
CA SER A 322 18.33 12.25 15.66
C SER A 322 17.57 11.67 16.86
N CYS A 323 18.24 11.67 18.00
CA CYS A 323 17.67 11.30 19.28
C CYS A 323 18.43 12.00 20.39
N HIS A 324 17.83 12.13 21.56
CA HIS A 324 18.50 12.55 22.79
C HIS A 324 18.52 11.42 23.83
N PHE A 325 19.36 11.59 24.85
CA PHE A 325 19.47 10.64 25.95
C PHE A 325 18.55 11.07 27.10
N ASP A 326 17.79 10.11 27.62
CA ASP A 326 16.95 10.24 28.81
C ASP A 326 17.51 9.33 29.93
N PRO A 327 17.97 9.91 31.05
CA PRO A 327 18.55 9.15 32.16
C PRO A 327 17.52 8.29 32.90
N GLU A 328 16.27 8.71 32.99
CA GLU A 328 15.21 7.96 33.69
C GLU A 328 14.84 6.71 32.88
N LEU A 329 14.73 6.85 31.56
CA LEU A 329 14.49 5.72 30.66
C LEU A 329 15.64 4.71 30.67
N TYR A 330 16.89 5.20 30.71
CA TYR A 330 18.08 4.35 30.82
C TYR A 330 18.09 3.55 32.12
N GLN A 331 17.75 4.18 33.24
CA GLN A 331 17.67 3.50 34.53
C GLN A 331 16.52 2.49 34.56
N ALA A 332 15.35 2.86 34.03
CA ALA A 332 14.18 1.98 33.94
C ALA A 332 14.45 0.74 33.05
N SER A 333 15.29 0.87 32.02
CA SER A 333 15.70 -0.25 31.16
C SER A 333 16.85 -1.10 31.72
N GLY A 334 17.31 -0.83 32.95
CA GLY A 334 18.42 -1.56 33.58
C GLY A 334 19.77 -1.29 32.89
N GLY A 335 19.95 -0.12 32.29
CA GLY A 335 21.16 0.24 31.55
C GLY A 335 21.20 -0.29 30.11
N ALA A 336 20.07 -0.70 29.54
CA ALA A 336 20.02 -1.20 28.17
C ALA A 336 20.02 -0.05 27.14
N SER A 337 19.08 0.89 27.27
CA SER A 337 18.92 2.05 26.37
C SER A 337 18.10 3.17 27.03
N GLY A 338 18.54 4.41 26.84
CA GLY A 338 17.83 5.64 27.24
C GLY A 338 17.56 6.56 26.05
N GLY A 339 17.69 6.07 24.82
CA GLY A 339 17.51 6.88 23.63
C GLY A 339 16.04 7.22 23.38
N VAL A 340 15.75 8.49 23.10
CA VAL A 340 14.42 8.98 22.70
C VAL A 340 14.56 9.73 21.38
N CYS A 341 13.81 9.29 20.37
CA CYS A 341 13.87 9.82 19.02
C CYS A 341 13.26 11.21 18.93
N ASP A 342 13.94 12.12 18.23
CA ASP A 342 13.41 13.46 18.01
C ASP A 342 12.63 13.49 16.70
N SER A 343 11.57 14.29 16.64
CA SER A 343 10.88 14.63 15.39
C SER A 343 10.52 13.43 14.51
N CYS A 344 9.84 12.43 15.09
CA CYS A 344 9.39 11.24 14.36
C CYS A 344 8.66 11.61 13.05
N GLN A 345 9.25 11.15 11.94
CA GLN A 345 8.80 11.36 10.57
C GLN A 345 7.75 10.30 10.18
N HIS A 346 7.30 10.31 8.92
CA HIS A 346 6.43 9.26 8.38
C HIS A 346 5.13 9.02 9.17
N ASN A 347 4.61 10.07 9.81
CA ASN A 347 3.43 10.02 10.68
C ASN A 347 3.52 9.01 11.83
N THR A 348 4.73 8.79 12.35
CA THR A 348 4.99 7.96 13.53
C THR A 348 5.16 8.81 14.80
N GLU A 349 4.97 8.21 15.96
CA GLU A 349 5.17 8.81 17.28
C GLU A 349 5.63 7.74 18.28
N GLY A 350 5.84 8.14 19.54
CA GLY A 350 6.45 7.31 20.58
C GLY A 350 7.96 7.51 20.69
N ASN A 351 8.56 6.96 21.75
CA ASN A 351 9.99 7.18 22.06
C ASN A 351 10.91 6.62 20.97
N ASN A 352 10.47 5.58 20.27
CA ASN A 352 11.21 4.89 19.21
C ASN A 352 10.55 5.06 17.84
N CYS A 353 9.60 6.00 17.72
CA CYS A 353 8.74 6.15 16.54
C CYS A 353 7.99 4.85 16.21
N GLU A 354 7.55 4.13 17.24
CA GLU A 354 7.06 2.75 17.12
C GLU A 354 5.56 2.61 16.84
N ARG A 355 4.81 3.72 16.88
CA ARG A 355 3.36 3.74 16.65
C ARG A 355 2.98 4.86 15.67
N CYS A 356 1.79 4.78 15.09
CA CYS A 356 1.28 5.83 14.21
C CYS A 356 0.68 6.98 15.02
N LYS A 357 0.82 8.20 14.50
CA LYS A 357 0.19 9.40 15.05
C LYS A 357 -1.33 9.27 15.07
N THR A 358 -1.97 10.04 15.95
CA THR A 358 -3.43 10.21 15.94
C THR A 358 -3.93 10.60 14.54
N GLY A 359 -4.97 9.91 14.05
CA GLY A 359 -5.48 10.08 12.68
C GLY A 359 -4.78 9.22 11.62
N TYR A 360 -3.83 8.38 12.03
CA TYR A 360 -3.17 7.38 11.19
C TYR A 360 -3.28 5.99 11.83
N PHE A 361 -3.22 4.95 11.00
CA PHE A 361 -3.24 3.56 11.44
C PHE A 361 -2.11 2.75 10.79
N ARG A 362 -1.75 1.65 11.43
CA ARG A 362 -0.67 0.77 11.02
C ARG A 362 -1.01 0.05 9.72
N ASN A 363 -0.15 0.16 8.70
CA ASN A 363 -0.27 -0.57 7.45
C ASN A 363 0.20 -2.04 7.59
N PRO A 364 -0.69 -3.03 7.67
CA PRO A 364 -0.29 -4.41 7.94
C PRO A 364 0.56 -5.04 6.82
N ARG A 365 0.65 -4.40 5.64
CA ARG A 365 1.39 -4.91 4.47
C ARG A 365 2.85 -4.47 4.42
N ARG A 366 3.27 -3.56 5.29
CA ARG A 366 4.64 -3.01 5.33
C ARG A 366 5.25 -3.27 6.69
N GLU A 367 6.57 -3.43 6.75
CA GLU A 367 7.29 -3.41 8.03
C GLU A 367 7.21 -2.03 8.68
N LEU A 368 7.43 -1.96 10.00
CA LEU A 368 7.33 -0.70 10.74
C LEU A 368 8.33 0.32 10.18
N SER A 369 9.53 -0.09 9.79
CA SER A 369 10.58 0.80 9.30
C SER A 369 10.33 1.45 7.94
N HIS A 370 9.27 1.05 7.23
CA HIS A 370 8.94 1.57 5.93
C HIS A 370 8.34 2.98 6.04
N PRO A 371 8.66 3.95 5.15
CA PRO A 371 8.06 5.29 5.16
C PRO A 371 6.53 5.34 5.10
N GLU A 372 5.90 4.29 4.54
CA GLU A 372 4.44 4.12 4.45
C GLU A 372 3.87 3.15 5.51
N ALA A 373 4.56 2.98 6.64
CA ALA A 373 4.09 2.12 7.73
C ALA A 373 2.81 2.63 8.40
N CYS A 374 2.51 3.93 8.26
CA CYS A 374 1.31 4.59 8.78
C CYS A 374 0.48 5.18 7.64
N LEU A 375 -0.77 4.72 7.52
CA LEU A 375 -1.75 5.19 6.54
C LEU A 375 -2.73 6.16 7.21
N PRO A 376 -3.17 7.22 6.51
CA PRO A 376 -4.16 8.14 7.07
C PRO A 376 -5.50 7.44 7.25
N CYS A 377 -6.24 7.83 8.28
CA CYS A 377 -7.60 7.38 8.47
C CYS A 377 -8.55 8.11 7.53
N GLU A 378 -9.34 7.35 6.78
CA GLU A 378 -10.28 7.89 5.79
C GLU A 378 -11.72 7.91 6.36
N CYS A 379 -11.91 8.48 7.56
CA CYS A 379 -13.22 8.55 8.19
C CYS A 379 -14.10 9.64 7.55
N ASP A 380 -15.32 9.29 7.17
CA ASP A 380 -16.32 10.24 6.69
C ASP A 380 -16.80 11.12 7.86
N PRO A 381 -16.63 12.45 7.80
CA PRO A 381 -16.96 13.35 8.91
C PRO A 381 -18.47 13.40 9.20
N ASP A 382 -19.34 13.12 8.23
CA ASP A 382 -20.78 13.17 8.42
C ASP A 382 -21.30 11.93 9.16
N GLY A 383 -20.65 10.78 8.95
CA GLY A 383 -21.04 9.51 9.56
C GLY A 383 -20.24 9.07 10.77
N THR A 384 -19.13 9.72 11.07
CA THR A 384 -18.27 9.40 12.23
C THR A 384 -18.73 10.14 13.49
N VAL A 385 -18.57 9.50 14.65
CA VAL A 385 -18.87 10.14 15.94
C VAL A 385 -17.87 11.28 16.17
N PRO A 386 -18.33 12.53 16.44
CA PRO A 386 -17.43 13.67 16.64
C PRO A 386 -16.39 13.43 17.74
N GLY A 387 -15.13 13.77 17.46
CA GLY A 387 -14.02 13.62 18.41
C GLY A 387 -13.49 12.19 18.58
N SER A 388 -14.08 11.20 17.89
CA SER A 388 -13.54 9.84 17.85
C SER A 388 -12.31 9.75 16.94
N VAL A 389 -11.40 8.85 17.29
CA VAL A 389 -10.22 8.49 16.47
C VAL A 389 -10.47 7.09 15.91
N CYS A 390 -10.02 6.87 14.67
CA CYS A 390 -9.97 5.54 14.07
C CYS A 390 -9.13 4.56 14.90
N ASP A 391 -9.42 3.28 14.77
CA ASP A 391 -8.61 2.22 15.37
C ASP A 391 -7.18 2.23 14.79
N PRO A 392 -6.13 2.34 15.63
CA PRO A 392 -4.75 2.50 15.15
C PRO A 392 -4.16 1.24 14.50
N GLY A 393 -4.79 0.06 14.65
CA GLY A 393 -4.33 -1.19 14.02
C GLY A 393 -5.01 -1.49 12.69
N THR A 394 -6.29 -1.11 12.55
CA THR A 394 -7.16 -1.50 11.44
C THR A 394 -7.63 -0.33 10.58
N GLY A 395 -7.57 0.90 11.11
CA GLY A 395 -8.08 2.11 10.45
C GLY A 395 -9.59 2.27 10.52
N ARG A 396 -10.30 1.39 11.24
CA ARG A 396 -11.77 1.40 11.32
C ARG A 396 -12.27 2.59 12.14
N CYS A 397 -13.21 3.32 11.57
CA CYS A 397 -13.81 4.51 12.17
C CYS A 397 -14.99 4.13 13.10
N VAL A 398 -15.27 5.01 14.07
CA VAL A 398 -16.38 4.86 15.00
C VAL A 398 -17.62 5.53 14.40
N CYS A 399 -18.52 4.73 13.84
CA CYS A 399 -19.69 5.24 13.13
C CYS A 399 -20.83 5.61 14.07
N LYS A 400 -21.61 6.62 13.68
CA LYS A 400 -22.89 6.96 14.31
C LYS A 400 -23.89 5.81 14.18
N ASP A 401 -24.93 5.82 15.00
CA ASP A 401 -25.83 4.67 15.22
C ASP A 401 -26.43 4.05 13.96
N ASN A 402 -26.84 4.86 12.97
CA ASN A 402 -27.48 4.37 11.74
C ASN A 402 -26.54 4.34 10.53
N VAL A 403 -25.22 4.38 10.78
CA VAL A 403 -24.16 4.43 9.78
C VAL A 403 -23.29 3.17 9.87
N GLN A 404 -22.71 2.76 8.75
CA GLN A 404 -21.87 1.58 8.61
C GLN A 404 -20.72 1.76 7.59
N GLY A 405 -19.92 0.71 7.45
CA GLY A 405 -18.70 0.68 6.65
C GLY A 405 -17.48 1.15 7.46
N ASP A 406 -16.28 0.69 7.09
CA ASP A 406 -15.06 0.98 7.86
C ASP A 406 -14.72 2.46 7.91
N ARG A 407 -15.21 3.23 6.93
CA ARG A 407 -15.09 4.69 6.82
C ARG A 407 -16.33 5.46 7.26
N CYS A 408 -17.38 4.79 7.73
CA CYS A 408 -18.65 5.43 8.13
C CYS A 408 -19.32 6.27 7.02
N HIS A 409 -19.24 5.82 5.78
CA HIS A 409 -19.73 6.54 4.59
C HIS A 409 -21.06 5.98 4.06
N LEU A 410 -21.61 4.94 4.70
CA LEU A 410 -22.80 4.23 4.23
C LEU A 410 -23.88 4.23 5.30
N CYS A 411 -25.13 4.42 4.92
CA CYS A 411 -26.24 4.17 5.83
C CYS A 411 -26.43 2.66 6.06
N LYS A 412 -26.87 2.29 7.27
CA LYS A 412 -27.32 0.92 7.56
C LYS A 412 -28.56 0.59 6.72
N PRO A 413 -28.83 -0.69 6.40
CA PRO A 413 -30.04 -1.09 5.70
C PRO A 413 -31.31 -0.57 6.39
N GLY A 414 -32.22 0.04 5.63
CA GLY A 414 -33.44 0.68 6.16
C GLY A 414 -33.27 2.13 6.61
N PHE A 415 -32.07 2.71 6.43
CA PHE A 415 -31.78 4.11 6.66
C PHE A 415 -31.20 4.75 5.40
N ALA A 416 -31.37 6.06 5.26
CA ALA A 416 -30.87 6.81 4.13
C ALA A 416 -30.45 8.24 4.50
N GLN A 417 -29.85 8.95 3.54
CA GLN A 417 -29.49 10.37 3.64
C GLN A 417 -28.56 10.67 4.82
N LEU A 418 -27.30 10.27 4.66
CA LEU A 418 -26.23 10.58 5.61
C LEU A 418 -26.06 12.10 5.75
N ALA A 419 -26.08 12.60 6.98
CA ALA A 419 -25.87 14.02 7.26
C ALA A 419 -25.13 14.25 8.58
N GLY A 420 -24.10 15.09 8.57
CA GLY A 420 -23.31 15.42 9.76
C GLY A 420 -24.12 16.03 10.90
N ALA A 421 -25.14 16.82 10.56
CA ALA A 421 -26.06 17.44 11.53
C ALA A 421 -26.99 16.43 12.22
N ASN A 422 -27.16 15.23 11.66
CA ASN A 422 -27.95 14.17 12.29
C ASN A 422 -27.07 13.42 13.30
N PRO A 423 -27.41 13.38 14.60
CA PRO A 423 -26.63 12.66 15.61
C PRO A 423 -26.61 11.14 15.36
N ALA A 424 -27.65 10.59 14.73
CA ALA A 424 -27.69 9.19 14.32
C ALA A 424 -27.07 8.94 12.93
N GLY A 425 -26.65 10.01 12.22
CA GLY A 425 -26.07 9.99 10.88
C GLY A 425 -27.12 9.87 9.78
N CYS A 426 -27.83 8.73 9.71
CA CYS A 426 -28.86 8.48 8.70
C CYS A 426 -30.28 8.49 9.29
N ARG A 427 -31.27 8.87 8.48
CA ARG A 427 -32.69 8.85 8.85
C ARG A 427 -33.33 7.52 8.46
N THR A 428 -34.31 7.06 9.22
CA THR A 428 -35.06 5.84 8.88
C THR A 428 -35.89 6.05 7.61
N CYS A 429 -35.99 5.01 6.79
CA CYS A 429 -36.83 5.03 5.61
C CYS A 429 -38.29 4.78 5.96
N THR A 430 -39.17 5.65 5.45
CA THR A 430 -40.61 5.56 5.62
C THR A 430 -41.24 4.93 4.38
N CYS A 431 -41.26 3.59 4.34
CA CYS A 431 -41.79 2.81 3.23
C CYS A 431 -43.13 2.16 3.60
N ASN A 432 -44.11 2.20 2.69
CA ASN A 432 -45.40 1.54 2.86
C ASN A 432 -45.23 0.02 2.66
N ALA A 433 -45.39 -0.75 3.74
CA ALA A 433 -45.20 -2.20 3.73
C ALA A 433 -46.07 -2.97 2.72
N LEU A 434 -47.20 -2.39 2.28
CA LEU A 434 -48.08 -3.01 1.27
C LEU A 434 -47.59 -2.75 -0.17
N GLY A 435 -46.82 -1.70 -0.37
CA GLY A 435 -46.33 -1.27 -1.68
C GLY A 435 -44.83 -1.52 -1.90
N THR A 436 -44.08 -1.88 -0.86
CA THR A 436 -42.63 -2.10 -0.91
C THR A 436 -42.30 -3.59 -1.04
N ARG A 437 -41.25 -3.88 -1.81
CA ARG A 437 -40.72 -5.22 -2.01
C ARG A 437 -40.14 -5.80 -0.71
N GLN A 438 -40.57 -6.99 -0.31
CA GLN A 438 -40.12 -7.65 0.93
C GLN A 438 -38.81 -8.43 0.77
N ASP A 439 -38.36 -8.67 -0.46
CA ASP A 439 -37.14 -9.41 -0.82
C ASP A 439 -35.87 -8.55 -0.84
N THR A 440 -35.99 -7.24 -0.60
CA THR A 440 -34.89 -6.26 -0.73
C THR A 440 -34.76 -5.38 0.50
N VAL A 441 -33.62 -4.67 0.63
CA VAL A 441 -33.49 -3.54 1.56
C VAL A 441 -34.65 -2.57 1.31
N PRO A 442 -35.29 -1.95 2.32
CA PRO A 442 -36.55 -1.21 2.12
C PRO A 442 -36.45 -0.01 1.17
N CYS A 443 -35.28 0.62 1.11
CA CYS A 443 -35.02 1.86 0.40
C CYS A 443 -33.57 1.94 -0.06
N ASP A 444 -33.33 2.83 -1.01
CA ASP A 444 -32.01 3.26 -1.44
C ASP A 444 -31.32 4.13 -0.36
N GLY A 445 -30.06 3.83 -0.05
CA GLY A 445 -29.33 4.45 1.07
C GLY A 445 -28.96 5.93 0.86
N ASP A 446 -28.90 6.40 -0.38
CA ASP A 446 -28.56 7.78 -0.68
C ASP A 446 -29.81 8.64 -0.82
N THR A 447 -30.78 8.18 -1.60
CA THR A 447 -32.00 8.95 -1.91
C THR A 447 -33.09 8.78 -0.84
N GLY A 448 -33.15 7.61 -0.19
CA GLY A 448 -34.26 7.21 0.69
C GLY A 448 -35.51 6.77 -0.07
N SER A 449 -35.43 6.57 -1.38
CA SER A 449 -36.56 6.10 -2.19
C SER A 449 -36.78 4.62 -1.97
N CYS A 450 -38.03 4.23 -1.66
CA CYS A 450 -38.40 2.85 -1.41
C CYS A 450 -38.47 2.04 -2.71
N PHE A 451 -38.12 0.75 -2.64
CA PHE A 451 -38.22 -0.13 -3.80
C PHE A 451 -39.65 -0.67 -3.95
N CYS A 452 -40.41 -0.08 -4.86
CA CYS A 452 -41.83 -0.37 -5.00
C CYS A 452 -42.14 -1.67 -5.75
N LEU A 453 -43.28 -2.27 -5.42
CA LEU A 453 -43.90 -3.39 -6.14
C LEU A 453 -44.39 -2.94 -7.53
N PRO A 454 -44.68 -3.88 -8.45
CA PRO A 454 -45.12 -3.54 -9.80
C PRO A 454 -46.32 -2.58 -9.83
N ASN A 455 -46.21 -1.55 -10.67
CA ASN A 455 -47.23 -0.49 -10.85
C ASN A 455 -47.58 0.30 -9.57
N VAL A 456 -46.70 0.29 -8.56
CA VAL A 456 -46.77 1.16 -7.38
C VAL A 456 -45.76 2.30 -7.56
N VAL A 457 -46.14 3.52 -7.18
CA VAL A 457 -45.37 4.75 -7.36
C VAL A 457 -45.34 5.57 -6.06
N GLY A 458 -44.47 6.59 -6.03
CA GLY A 458 -44.20 7.43 -4.86
C GLY A 458 -42.92 7.01 -4.15
N SER A 459 -42.25 7.95 -3.48
CA SER A 459 -40.99 7.67 -2.76
C SER A 459 -41.16 6.71 -1.59
N ASP A 460 -42.38 6.61 -1.06
CA ASP A 460 -42.80 5.71 0.02
C ASP A 460 -43.55 4.46 -0.48
N CYS A 461 -43.73 4.31 -1.80
CA CYS A 461 -44.57 3.27 -2.41
C CYS A 461 -46.03 3.26 -1.91
N GLY A 462 -46.58 4.43 -1.60
CA GLY A 462 -47.93 4.56 -1.05
C GLY A 462 -49.06 4.60 -2.07
N GLN A 463 -48.79 4.67 -3.38
CA GLN A 463 -49.80 4.97 -4.40
C GLN A 463 -49.71 4.04 -5.61
N CYS A 464 -50.85 3.79 -6.28
CA CYS A 464 -50.83 3.09 -7.57
C CYS A 464 -50.44 4.04 -8.70
N ALA A 465 -49.71 3.53 -9.68
CA ALA A 465 -49.46 4.23 -10.94
C ALA A 465 -50.79 4.63 -11.60
N ALA A 466 -50.79 5.70 -12.39
CA ALA A 466 -52.00 6.15 -13.09
C ALA A 466 -52.64 5.01 -13.91
N GLY A 467 -53.96 4.85 -13.80
CA GLY A 467 -54.67 3.76 -14.47
C GLY A 467 -54.53 2.38 -13.83
N HIS A 468 -54.03 2.31 -12.59
CA HIS A 468 -53.94 1.08 -11.79
C HIS A 468 -54.61 1.25 -10.41
N TRP A 469 -54.96 0.13 -9.78
CA TRP A 469 -55.62 0.08 -8.48
C TRP A 469 -55.23 -1.18 -7.69
N GLY A 470 -55.61 -1.25 -6.41
CA GLY A 470 -55.51 -2.48 -5.62
C GLY A 470 -54.22 -2.67 -4.82
N LEU A 471 -53.62 -1.59 -4.30
CA LEU A 471 -52.42 -1.63 -3.46
C LEU A 471 -52.55 -2.58 -2.25
N GLY A 472 -53.76 -2.71 -1.68
CA GLY A 472 -54.05 -3.58 -0.55
C GLY A 472 -53.89 -5.09 -0.83
N SER A 473 -53.66 -5.49 -2.08
CA SER A 473 -53.38 -6.89 -2.44
C SER A 473 -52.00 -7.37 -1.97
N GLY A 474 -51.07 -6.45 -1.68
CA GLY A 474 -49.68 -6.78 -1.32
C GLY A 474 -48.84 -7.36 -2.47
N GLN A 475 -49.37 -7.41 -3.69
CA GLN A 475 -48.69 -7.95 -4.88
C GLN A 475 -48.36 -6.88 -5.93
N GLY A 476 -48.66 -5.60 -5.64
CA GLY A 476 -48.59 -4.49 -6.57
C GLY A 476 -49.96 -4.09 -7.13
N CYS A 477 -50.02 -3.05 -7.96
CA CYS A 477 -51.28 -2.56 -8.50
C CYS A 477 -51.63 -3.20 -9.84
N GLN A 478 -52.92 -3.48 -10.03
CA GLN A 478 -53.48 -4.07 -11.25
C GLN A 478 -54.10 -2.98 -12.14
N PRO A 479 -54.10 -3.16 -13.47
CA PRO A 479 -54.68 -2.16 -14.38
C PRO A 479 -56.20 -2.04 -14.19
N CYS A 480 -56.72 -0.82 -14.33
CA CYS A 480 -58.15 -0.50 -14.17
C CYS A 480 -59.08 -1.17 -15.19
N ALA A 481 -58.56 -1.52 -16.37
CA ALA A 481 -59.32 -2.16 -17.46
C ALA A 481 -60.64 -1.43 -17.85
N CYS A 482 -60.69 -0.09 -17.73
CA CYS A 482 -61.88 0.69 -18.09
C CYS A 482 -62.21 0.55 -19.59
N HIS A 483 -63.48 0.33 -19.90
CA HIS A 483 -63.95 0.13 -21.26
C HIS A 483 -63.80 1.42 -22.09
N PRO A 484 -63.05 1.43 -23.21
CA PRO A 484 -62.68 2.65 -23.92
C PRO A 484 -63.84 3.53 -24.40
N ARG A 485 -65.00 2.91 -24.65
CA ARG A 485 -66.23 3.62 -25.07
C ARG A 485 -67.27 3.74 -23.96
N GLY A 486 -67.13 2.96 -22.89
CA GLY A 486 -68.10 2.87 -21.80
C GLY A 486 -67.73 3.72 -20.59
N SER A 487 -66.46 4.12 -20.46
CA SER A 487 -66.00 5.02 -19.39
C SER A 487 -65.67 6.43 -19.90
N HIS A 488 -65.70 7.41 -19.00
CA HIS A 488 -65.26 8.77 -19.26
C HIS A 488 -63.74 8.90 -19.32
N SER A 489 -63.02 8.02 -18.61
CA SER A 489 -61.55 8.00 -18.59
C SER A 489 -61.02 6.57 -18.42
N PRO A 490 -59.74 6.31 -18.75
CA PRO A 490 -59.06 5.06 -18.45
C PRO A 490 -58.61 4.96 -16.98
N HIS A 491 -58.85 6.00 -16.17
CA HIS A 491 -58.51 6.04 -14.76
C HIS A 491 -59.69 5.54 -13.92
N CYS A 492 -59.39 4.70 -12.93
CA CYS A 492 -60.35 4.22 -11.97
C CYS A 492 -59.98 4.67 -10.55
N ASN A 493 -60.89 4.45 -9.60
CA ASN A 493 -60.61 4.64 -8.19
C ASN A 493 -59.48 3.69 -7.74
N GLN A 494 -58.40 4.23 -7.15
CA GLN A 494 -57.20 3.45 -6.82
C GLN A 494 -57.42 2.37 -5.72
N PHE A 495 -58.50 2.48 -4.94
CA PHE A 495 -58.85 1.52 -3.90
C PHE A 495 -59.89 0.50 -4.37
N THR A 496 -60.93 0.95 -5.09
CA THR A 496 -62.06 0.09 -5.49
C THR A 496 -62.01 -0.42 -6.92
N GLY A 497 -61.13 0.13 -7.76
CA GLY A 497 -61.05 -0.21 -9.19
C GLY A 497 -62.20 0.32 -10.05
N GLN A 498 -63.14 1.08 -9.47
CA GLN A 498 -64.32 1.55 -10.20
C GLN A 498 -63.96 2.63 -11.23
N CYS A 499 -64.28 2.38 -12.49
CA CYS A 499 -64.18 3.33 -13.59
C CYS A 499 -65.39 4.29 -13.62
N PRO A 500 -65.21 5.55 -14.07
CA PRO A 500 -66.33 6.48 -14.23
C PRO A 500 -67.14 6.11 -15.48
N CYS A 501 -68.30 5.47 -15.31
CA CYS A 501 -69.11 4.99 -16.44
C CYS A 501 -69.93 6.11 -17.09
N ARG A 502 -70.03 6.06 -18.42
CA ARG A 502 -70.92 6.91 -19.22
C ARG A 502 -72.36 6.43 -19.09
N ASP A 503 -73.31 7.34 -19.33
CA ASP A 503 -74.74 7.02 -19.29
C ASP A 503 -75.08 5.79 -20.15
N GLY A 504 -75.79 4.84 -19.54
CA GLY A 504 -76.12 3.56 -20.17
C GLY A 504 -75.02 2.48 -20.07
N PHE A 505 -73.87 2.74 -19.44
CA PHE A 505 -72.83 1.74 -19.15
C PHE A 505 -72.68 1.51 -17.63
N THR A 506 -72.45 0.27 -17.21
CA THR A 506 -72.40 -0.15 -15.81
C THR A 506 -71.31 -1.21 -15.56
N GLY A 507 -71.04 -1.52 -14.28
CA GLY A 507 -70.00 -2.45 -13.84
C GLY A 507 -68.67 -1.75 -13.49
N GLN A 508 -67.73 -2.47 -12.85
CA GLN A 508 -66.44 -1.92 -12.40
C GLN A 508 -65.63 -1.31 -13.56
N THR A 509 -65.69 -1.95 -14.73
CA THR A 509 -64.99 -1.53 -15.96
C THR A 509 -65.87 -0.78 -16.96
N CYS A 510 -67.16 -0.57 -16.68
CA CYS A 510 -68.12 0.07 -17.59
C CYS A 510 -68.31 -0.65 -18.93
N SER A 511 -68.15 -1.98 -18.96
CA SER A 511 -68.32 -2.80 -20.17
C SER A 511 -69.76 -3.27 -20.42
N ALA A 512 -70.65 -3.19 -19.42
CA ALA A 512 -72.03 -3.66 -19.54
C ALA A 512 -72.99 -2.54 -19.96
N VAL A 513 -73.80 -2.74 -21.01
CA VAL A 513 -74.83 -1.79 -21.45
C VAL A 513 -76.11 -2.02 -20.64
N GLY A 514 -76.61 -0.99 -19.96
CA GLY A 514 -77.89 -1.02 -19.28
C GLY A 514 -79.03 -1.14 -20.31
N GLN A 515 -79.62 -2.33 -20.46
CA GLN A 515 -80.79 -2.53 -21.30
C GLN A 515 -82.00 -1.80 -20.72
N GLN A 516 -82.64 -0.93 -21.51
CA GLN A 516 -83.96 -0.40 -21.17
C GLN A 516 -84.98 -1.55 -21.13
N GLN A 517 -85.52 -1.84 -19.96
CA GLN A 517 -86.54 -2.87 -19.74
C GLN A 517 -87.95 -2.31 -20.00
N CYS A 518 -88.77 -3.03 -20.77
CA CYS A 518 -90.20 -2.73 -20.91
C CYS A 518 -90.97 -3.09 -19.62
N PRO A 519 -92.05 -2.35 -19.26
CA PRO A 519 -92.90 -2.69 -18.11
C PRO A 519 -93.49 -4.10 -18.21
N PRO A 520 -93.89 -4.74 -17.10
CA PRO A 520 -94.59 -6.03 -17.12
C PRO A 520 -95.80 -6.02 -18.07
N ARG A 521 -96.10 -7.15 -18.71
CA ARG A 521 -97.19 -7.33 -19.70
C ARG A 521 -97.01 -6.60 -21.04
N HIS A 522 -95.79 -6.18 -21.36
CA HIS A 522 -95.45 -5.55 -22.63
C HIS A 522 -94.29 -6.27 -23.32
N TYR A 523 -94.30 -6.31 -24.65
CA TYR A 523 -93.25 -6.86 -25.49
C TYR A 523 -92.71 -5.79 -26.44
N ARG A 524 -91.53 -6.03 -27.04
CA ARG A 524 -90.89 -5.07 -27.95
C ARG A 524 -91.19 -5.39 -29.41
N ASP A 525 -91.69 -4.42 -30.17
CA ASP A 525 -91.84 -4.51 -31.63
C ASP A 525 -90.56 -4.02 -32.34
N ALA A 526 -90.33 -4.49 -33.57
CA ALA A 526 -89.18 -4.18 -34.42
C ALA A 526 -88.98 -2.67 -34.70
N ARG A 527 -89.97 -1.82 -34.35
CA ARG A 527 -89.90 -0.36 -34.45
C ARG A 527 -89.60 0.39 -33.15
N GLY A 528 -89.18 -0.31 -32.09
CA GLY A 528 -88.50 0.32 -30.95
C GLY A 528 -89.39 0.93 -29.86
N GLY A 529 -90.59 0.39 -29.63
CA GLY A 529 -91.47 0.74 -28.51
C GLY A 529 -91.94 -0.49 -27.72
N CYS A 530 -92.37 -0.30 -26.47
CA CYS A 530 -93.00 -1.35 -25.66
C CYS A 530 -94.51 -1.39 -25.97
N THR A 531 -94.99 -2.52 -26.48
CA THR A 531 -96.38 -2.77 -26.87
C THR A 531 -97.04 -3.69 -25.86
N GLU A 532 -98.26 -3.38 -25.39
CA GLU A 532 -98.99 -4.24 -24.46
C GLU A 532 -99.39 -5.58 -25.11
N CYS A 533 -99.34 -6.65 -24.33
CA CYS A 533 -99.67 -8.00 -24.80
C CYS A 533 -101.16 -8.30 -24.74
N ASP A 534 -101.68 -8.87 -25.82
CA ASP A 534 -103.10 -9.20 -25.98
C ASP A 534 -103.44 -10.63 -25.51
N CYS A 535 -103.40 -10.86 -24.18
CA CYS A 535 -103.60 -12.17 -23.55
C CYS A 535 -104.83 -12.19 -22.62
N ASP A 536 -105.48 -13.35 -22.45
CA ASP A 536 -106.41 -13.58 -21.34
C ASP A 536 -105.61 -13.88 -20.06
N PHE A 537 -105.50 -12.86 -19.20
CA PHE A 537 -104.71 -12.94 -17.96
C PHE A 537 -105.26 -13.95 -16.92
N GLN A 538 -106.47 -14.49 -17.08
CA GLN A 538 -106.95 -15.58 -16.22
C GLN A 538 -106.24 -16.91 -16.53
N GLY A 539 -105.95 -17.18 -17.80
CA GLY A 539 -105.26 -18.39 -18.27
C GLY A 539 -103.75 -18.23 -18.46
N THR A 540 -103.20 -17.04 -18.16
CA THR A 540 -101.82 -16.66 -18.47
C THR A 540 -100.95 -16.59 -17.20
N GLU A 541 -99.69 -17.00 -17.29
CA GLU A 541 -98.69 -16.90 -16.21
C GLU A 541 -98.46 -15.43 -15.80
N GLU A 542 -97.91 -15.18 -14.60
CA GLU A 542 -97.68 -13.81 -14.11
C GLU A 542 -96.80 -12.95 -15.04
N ALA A 543 -95.93 -13.58 -15.82
CA ALA A 543 -95.10 -12.91 -16.83
C ALA A 543 -95.92 -12.32 -18.01
N GLY A 544 -97.16 -12.78 -18.22
CA GLY A 544 -98.07 -12.34 -19.28
C GLY A 544 -97.71 -12.89 -20.66
N CYS A 545 -96.61 -12.43 -21.23
CA CYS A 545 -96.21 -12.75 -22.59
C CYS A 545 -94.69 -12.76 -22.72
N ASP A 546 -94.20 -13.46 -23.73
CA ASP A 546 -92.82 -13.42 -24.12
C ASP A 546 -92.42 -12.00 -24.54
N ARG A 547 -91.40 -11.44 -23.88
CA ARG A 547 -91.01 -10.02 -24.01
C ARG A 547 -90.43 -9.64 -25.37
N ALA A 548 -90.02 -10.63 -26.19
CA ALA A 548 -89.44 -10.41 -27.51
C ALA A 548 -90.45 -10.65 -28.63
N THR A 549 -91.38 -11.58 -28.45
CA THR A 549 -92.29 -12.05 -29.50
C THR A 549 -93.75 -11.66 -29.28
N GLY A 550 -94.11 -11.23 -28.07
CA GLY A 550 -95.49 -10.89 -27.72
C GLY A 550 -96.42 -12.09 -27.52
N ARG A 551 -95.89 -13.32 -27.56
CA ARG A 551 -96.69 -14.54 -27.42
C ARG A 551 -97.11 -14.77 -25.98
N CYS A 552 -98.41 -15.00 -25.73
CA CYS A 552 -98.93 -15.27 -24.40
C CYS A 552 -98.36 -16.57 -23.79
N LEU A 553 -98.05 -16.53 -22.50
CA LEU A 553 -97.51 -17.66 -21.76
C LEU A 553 -98.64 -18.31 -20.94
N CYS A 554 -99.22 -19.39 -21.44
CA CYS A 554 -100.39 -20.02 -20.82
C CYS A 554 -100.01 -20.85 -19.59
N ARG A 555 -100.81 -20.75 -18.52
CA ARG A 555 -100.69 -21.61 -17.33
C ARG A 555 -100.98 -23.05 -17.71
N ALA A 556 -100.40 -24.00 -16.97
CA ALA A 556 -100.68 -25.42 -17.13
C ALA A 556 -102.19 -25.69 -17.13
N GLY A 557 -102.67 -26.35 -18.19
CA GLY A 557 -104.10 -26.62 -18.40
C GLY A 557 -104.82 -25.60 -19.29
N ALA A 558 -104.26 -24.41 -19.53
CA ALA A 558 -104.75 -23.43 -20.50
C ALA A 558 -103.97 -23.50 -21.83
N ALA A 559 -104.65 -23.21 -22.94
CA ALA A 559 -104.18 -23.30 -24.32
C ALA A 559 -104.84 -22.21 -25.18
N GLY A 560 -104.42 -22.10 -26.44
CA GLY A 560 -104.87 -21.05 -27.36
C GLY A 560 -103.87 -19.89 -27.47
N PRO A 561 -103.92 -19.08 -28.54
CA PRO A 561 -102.96 -17.99 -28.77
C PRO A 561 -103.05 -16.87 -27.74
N ARG A 562 -104.20 -16.76 -27.04
CA ARG A 562 -104.45 -15.81 -25.96
C ARG A 562 -104.64 -16.49 -24.60
N CYS A 563 -104.40 -17.80 -24.51
CA CYS A 563 -104.62 -18.61 -23.30
C CYS A 563 -106.07 -18.66 -22.83
N ASP A 564 -107.01 -18.63 -23.78
CA ASP A 564 -108.46 -18.54 -23.64
C ASP A 564 -109.19 -19.89 -23.82
N GLN A 565 -108.45 -21.01 -23.88
CA GLN A 565 -108.99 -22.36 -24.07
C GLN A 565 -108.36 -23.34 -23.07
N CYS A 566 -108.97 -24.51 -22.83
CA CYS A 566 -108.34 -25.55 -22.01
C CYS A 566 -107.56 -26.54 -22.88
N GLN A 567 -106.37 -26.91 -22.43
CA GLN A 567 -105.50 -27.89 -23.07
C GLN A 567 -106.14 -29.29 -22.99
N ARG A 568 -106.00 -30.11 -24.06
CA ARG A 568 -106.48 -31.52 -24.08
C ARG A 568 -106.02 -32.24 -22.81
N GLY A 569 -106.94 -32.87 -22.09
CA GLY A 569 -106.70 -33.45 -20.76
C GLY A 569 -107.14 -32.55 -19.59
N HIS A 570 -107.63 -31.34 -19.86
CA HIS A 570 -108.23 -30.43 -18.89
C HIS A 570 -109.64 -30.01 -19.37
N CYS A 571 -110.63 -30.08 -18.49
CA CYS A 571 -112.06 -29.97 -18.79
C CYS A 571 -112.72 -28.82 -18.01
N SER A 572 -113.80 -28.25 -18.56
CA SER A 572 -114.54 -27.05 -18.11
C SER A 572 -114.03 -25.73 -18.69
N SER A 573 -114.91 -24.95 -19.33
CA SER A 573 -114.61 -23.60 -19.82
C SER A 573 -114.15 -22.67 -18.69
N GLN A 574 -113.26 -21.71 -18.99
CA GLN A 574 -112.68 -20.72 -18.08
C GLN A 574 -113.62 -20.27 -16.92
N PRO A 575 -113.10 -20.04 -15.70
CA PRO A 575 -111.69 -20.08 -15.29
C PRO A 575 -111.27 -21.38 -14.58
N GLY A 576 -110.06 -21.88 -14.88
CA GLY A 576 -109.35 -22.85 -14.02
C GLY A 576 -108.96 -24.19 -14.65
N CYS A 577 -109.46 -24.52 -15.85
CA CYS A 577 -109.12 -25.72 -16.64
C CYS A 577 -108.61 -26.92 -15.79
N PRO A 578 -109.42 -27.49 -14.88
CA PRO A 578 -109.00 -28.64 -14.07
C PRO A 578 -108.77 -29.88 -14.93
N PRO A 579 -107.91 -30.83 -14.51
CA PRO A 579 -107.70 -32.07 -15.25
C PRO A 579 -109.03 -32.81 -15.45
N CYS A 580 -109.25 -33.30 -16.65
CA CYS A 580 -110.41 -34.10 -16.99
C CYS A 580 -110.47 -35.36 -16.12
N HIS A 581 -111.68 -35.86 -15.86
CA HIS A 581 -111.90 -37.07 -15.08
C HIS A 581 -110.98 -38.23 -15.57
N PRO A 582 -110.45 -39.11 -14.70
CA PRO A 582 -109.52 -40.19 -15.08
C PRO A 582 -109.97 -41.10 -16.24
N CYS A 583 -111.28 -41.19 -16.50
CA CYS A 583 -111.83 -41.85 -17.70
C CYS A 583 -111.35 -41.22 -19.01
N PHE A 584 -111.06 -39.92 -19.05
CA PHE A 584 -110.48 -39.24 -20.22
C PHE A 584 -109.10 -39.82 -20.55
N HIS A 585 -108.22 -39.99 -19.57
CA HIS A 585 -106.85 -40.49 -19.80
C HIS A 585 -106.81 -41.94 -20.29
N THR A 586 -107.76 -42.77 -19.89
CA THR A 586 -107.90 -44.15 -20.35
C THR A 586 -108.42 -44.20 -21.80
N TYR A 587 -109.42 -43.38 -22.13
CA TYR A 587 -109.97 -43.30 -23.49
C TYR A 587 -109.03 -42.63 -24.49
N ASP A 588 -108.27 -41.61 -24.06
CA ASP A 588 -107.33 -40.85 -24.91
C ASP A 588 -106.14 -41.73 -25.36
N GLY A 589 -105.65 -42.60 -24.47
CA GLY A 589 -104.59 -43.57 -24.76
C GLY A 589 -105.00 -44.68 -25.74
N ASP A 590 -106.29 -45.06 -25.75
CA ASP A 590 -106.81 -46.05 -26.69
C ASP A 590 -107.15 -45.41 -28.06
N ILE A 591 -107.65 -44.18 -28.08
CA ILE A 591 -107.86 -43.40 -29.32
C ILE A 591 -106.54 -43.15 -30.06
N GLU A 592 -105.46 -42.79 -29.36
CA GLU A 592 -104.17 -42.52 -30.02
C GLU A 592 -103.52 -43.80 -30.58
N ARG A 593 -103.69 -44.93 -29.88
CA ARG A 593 -103.24 -46.25 -30.34
C ARG A 593 -104.03 -46.73 -31.57
N LEU A 594 -105.33 -46.44 -31.62
CA LEU A 594 -106.20 -46.70 -32.77
C LEU A 594 -105.87 -45.77 -33.94
N ARG A 595 -105.57 -44.50 -33.69
CA ARG A 595 -105.18 -43.52 -34.72
C ARG A 595 -103.83 -43.86 -35.36
N GLN A 596 -102.86 -44.33 -34.58
CA GLN A 596 -101.57 -44.82 -35.09
C GLN A 596 -101.70 -46.13 -35.89
N ARG A 597 -102.58 -47.05 -35.46
CA ARG A 597 -102.92 -48.25 -36.24
C ARG A 597 -103.68 -47.95 -37.52
N GLN A 598 -104.60 -46.98 -37.51
CA GLN A 598 -105.33 -46.51 -38.69
C GLN A 598 -104.39 -45.84 -39.71
N ALA A 599 -103.44 -45.02 -39.25
CA ALA A 599 -102.40 -44.43 -40.11
C ALA A 599 -101.46 -45.50 -40.68
N GLY A 600 -101.12 -46.53 -39.89
CA GLY A 600 -100.35 -47.69 -40.35
C GLY A 600 -101.06 -48.56 -41.40
N LEU A 601 -102.37 -48.78 -41.25
CA LEU A 601 -103.17 -49.51 -42.25
C LEU A 601 -103.40 -48.69 -43.52
N ALA A 602 -103.67 -47.38 -43.41
CA ALA A 602 -103.90 -46.50 -44.56
C ALA A 602 -102.65 -46.35 -45.46
N ASN A 603 -101.45 -46.37 -44.88
CA ASN A 603 -100.19 -46.32 -45.64
C ASN A 603 -99.83 -47.66 -46.32
N ALA A 604 -100.28 -48.79 -45.76
CA ALA A 604 -100.03 -50.12 -46.32
C ALA A 604 -100.94 -50.48 -47.52
N THR A 605 -102.15 -49.90 -47.60
CA THR A 605 -103.10 -50.11 -48.71
C THR A 605 -102.92 -49.17 -49.91
N ALA A 606 -102.01 -48.20 -49.86
CA ALA A 606 -101.75 -47.26 -50.96
C ALA A 606 -100.79 -47.80 -52.06
N ARG A 607 -100.30 -49.05 -51.94
CA ARG A 607 -99.25 -49.61 -52.83
C ARG A 607 -99.58 -50.94 -53.53
N LEU A 608 -100.84 -51.38 -53.58
CA LEU A 608 -101.24 -52.57 -54.36
C LEU A 608 -101.78 -52.17 -55.75
N PRO A 609 -101.19 -52.61 -56.88
CA PRO A 609 -101.72 -52.36 -58.22
C PRO A 609 -102.95 -53.24 -58.54
N ALA A 610 -103.90 -52.69 -59.30
CA ALA A 610 -105.06 -53.41 -59.81
C ALA A 610 -104.65 -54.49 -60.83
N GLY A 611 -104.89 -55.76 -60.52
CA GLY A 611 -104.73 -56.89 -61.43
C GLY A 611 -106.03 -57.65 -61.61
N THR A 612 -106.55 -57.61 -62.84
CA THR A 612 -107.73 -58.30 -63.36
C THR A 612 -107.85 -59.79 -62.98
N GLY A 613 -109.03 -60.20 -62.53
CA GLY A 613 -109.58 -61.55 -62.75
C GLY A 613 -109.80 -62.40 -61.49
N GLY A 614 -111.08 -62.64 -61.14
CA GLY A 614 -111.46 -63.63 -60.11
C GLY A 614 -112.79 -63.29 -59.43
N SER A 615 -113.90 -63.51 -60.15
CA SER A 615 -115.28 -63.10 -59.87
C SER A 615 -115.96 -63.68 -58.60
N GLN A 616 -115.20 -64.19 -57.63
CA GLN A 616 -115.76 -64.65 -56.34
C GLN A 616 -114.99 -64.19 -55.09
N LEU A 617 -113.86 -63.48 -55.23
CA LEU A 617 -113.17 -62.81 -54.12
C LEU A 617 -113.81 -61.47 -53.75
N GLY A 618 -114.25 -60.68 -54.73
CA GLY A 618 -114.94 -59.40 -54.52
C GLY A 618 -116.24 -59.50 -53.72
N PRO A 619 -117.13 -60.48 -53.98
CA PRO A 619 -118.35 -60.68 -53.19
C PRO A 619 -118.09 -61.13 -51.76
N ARG A 620 -117.04 -61.93 -51.52
CA ARG A 620 -116.64 -62.37 -50.16
C ARG A 620 -115.97 -61.24 -49.37
N LEU A 621 -115.12 -60.44 -50.01
CA LEU A 621 -114.59 -59.20 -49.42
C LEU A 621 -115.71 -58.20 -49.12
N SER A 622 -116.67 -58.00 -50.05
CA SER A 622 -117.82 -57.12 -49.83
C SER A 622 -118.72 -57.60 -48.69
N ARG A 623 -118.92 -58.92 -48.53
CA ARG A 623 -119.71 -59.48 -47.42
C ARG A 623 -119.00 -59.35 -46.08
N ALA A 624 -117.68 -59.54 -46.06
CA ALA A 624 -116.85 -59.26 -44.88
C ALA A 624 -116.84 -57.76 -44.55
N GLN A 625 -116.77 -56.88 -45.55
CA GLN A 625 -116.77 -55.42 -45.41
C GLN A 625 -118.14 -54.89 -44.95
N GLY A 626 -119.25 -55.49 -45.40
CA GLY A 626 -120.60 -55.21 -44.92
C GLY A 626 -120.81 -55.61 -43.45
N ASN A 627 -120.36 -56.80 -43.05
CA ASN A 627 -120.39 -57.23 -41.65
C ASN A 627 -119.50 -56.33 -40.76
N LEU A 628 -118.37 -55.84 -41.30
CA LEU A 628 -117.48 -54.91 -40.60
C LEU A 628 -118.12 -53.52 -40.43
N GLN A 629 -118.81 -53.01 -41.46
CA GLN A 629 -119.55 -51.75 -41.39
C GLN A 629 -120.74 -51.82 -40.43
N GLN A 630 -121.45 -52.95 -40.38
CA GLN A 630 -122.53 -53.17 -39.40
C GLN A 630 -121.99 -53.16 -37.96
N ALA A 631 -120.85 -53.80 -37.71
CA ALA A 631 -120.20 -53.76 -36.41
C ALA A 631 -119.71 -52.33 -36.03
N LEU A 632 -119.14 -51.59 -36.99
CA LEU A 632 -118.68 -50.21 -36.78
C LEU A 632 -119.83 -49.22 -36.56
N GLY A 633 -121.00 -49.44 -37.19
CA GLY A 633 -122.20 -48.62 -36.99
C GLY A 633 -122.79 -48.75 -35.58
N ILE A 634 -122.80 -49.98 -35.03
CA ILE A 634 -123.25 -50.24 -33.65
C ILE A 634 -122.24 -49.68 -32.62
N LEU A 635 -120.93 -49.73 -32.93
CA LEU A 635 -119.85 -49.22 -32.07
C LEU A 635 -119.67 -47.68 -32.14
N GLY A 636 -120.32 -47.01 -33.10
CA GLY A 636 -120.15 -45.58 -33.37
C GLY A 636 -121.14 -44.64 -32.67
N HIS A 637 -122.11 -45.14 -31.89
CA HIS A 637 -123.06 -44.32 -31.13
C HIS A 637 -122.93 -44.57 -29.61
N PRO A 638 -123.02 -43.53 -28.75
CA PRO A 638 -122.53 -43.59 -27.37
C PRO A 638 -123.50 -44.22 -26.35
N ALA A 639 -124.48 -45.01 -26.79
CA ALA A 639 -125.42 -45.72 -25.93
C ALA A 639 -125.67 -47.14 -26.44
N GLY A 640 -124.66 -48.00 -26.34
CA GLY A 640 -124.76 -49.41 -26.73
C GLY A 640 -125.23 -50.28 -25.56
N THR A 641 -126.50 -50.67 -25.56
CA THR A 641 -127.10 -51.65 -24.63
C THR A 641 -126.42 -53.02 -24.74
N GLN A 642 -126.50 -53.86 -23.69
CA GLN A 642 -125.91 -55.21 -23.63
C GLN A 642 -126.29 -56.10 -24.83
N GLN A 643 -127.42 -55.81 -25.47
CA GLN A 643 -127.91 -56.48 -26.68
C GLN A 643 -127.15 -56.08 -27.95
N GLY A 644 -126.64 -54.85 -28.03
CA GLY A 644 -125.80 -54.37 -29.15
C GLY A 644 -124.38 -54.98 -29.15
N LEU A 645 -123.80 -55.21 -27.97
CA LEU A 645 -122.49 -55.87 -27.84
C LEU A 645 -122.54 -57.35 -28.26
N ALA A 646 -123.65 -58.05 -27.98
CA ALA A 646 -123.85 -59.42 -28.45
C ALA A 646 -123.93 -59.51 -29.99
N GLN A 647 -124.54 -58.51 -30.65
CA GLN A 647 -124.65 -58.43 -32.11
C GLN A 647 -123.32 -58.07 -32.80
N VAL A 648 -122.47 -57.26 -32.15
CA VAL A 648 -121.09 -57.01 -32.60
C VAL A 648 -120.25 -58.29 -32.53
N GLY A 649 -120.44 -59.10 -31.48
CA GLY A 649 -119.75 -60.39 -31.33
C GLY A 649 -120.06 -61.38 -32.45
N SER A 650 -121.33 -61.51 -32.85
CA SER A 650 -121.74 -62.38 -33.95
C SER A 650 -121.32 -61.85 -35.33
N ALA A 651 -121.32 -60.54 -35.54
CA ALA A 651 -120.78 -59.92 -36.78
C ALA A 651 -119.27 -60.19 -36.96
N LEU A 652 -118.48 -60.09 -35.87
CA LEU A 652 -117.04 -60.37 -35.90
C LEU A 652 -116.72 -61.86 -36.12
N ALA A 653 -117.54 -62.77 -35.59
CA ALA A 653 -117.42 -64.20 -35.86
C ALA A 653 -117.65 -64.52 -37.35
N ALA A 654 -118.65 -63.89 -37.97
CA ALA A 654 -118.95 -64.06 -39.39
C ALA A 654 -117.83 -63.53 -40.31
N VAL A 655 -117.12 -62.46 -39.92
CA VAL A 655 -115.95 -61.94 -40.66
C VAL A 655 -114.77 -62.91 -40.61
N ARG A 656 -114.48 -63.53 -39.46
CA ARG A 656 -113.39 -64.52 -39.33
C ARG A 656 -113.59 -65.72 -40.24
N GLU A 657 -114.83 -66.16 -40.43
CA GLU A 657 -115.12 -67.32 -41.26
C GLU A 657 -115.02 -67.03 -42.77
N GLN A 658 -115.25 -65.77 -43.19
CA GLN A 658 -114.98 -65.35 -44.56
C GLN A 658 -113.48 -65.22 -44.88
N VAL A 659 -112.65 -64.88 -43.88
CA VAL A 659 -111.19 -64.69 -44.00
C VAL A 659 -110.41 -66.01 -43.99
N ARG A 660 -110.88 -67.03 -43.25
CA ARG A 660 -110.24 -68.36 -43.20
C ARG A 660 -110.32 -69.18 -44.50
N GLY A 661 -111.19 -68.81 -45.44
CA GLY A 661 -111.40 -69.53 -46.70
C GLY A 661 -110.59 -69.05 -47.91
N ILE A 662 -109.49 -68.32 -47.72
CA ILE A 662 -108.60 -67.82 -48.80
C ILE A 662 -107.29 -68.63 -48.74
N ASN A 663 -107.01 -69.40 -49.82
CA ASN A 663 -106.05 -70.52 -49.89
C ASN A 663 -104.57 -70.13 -49.61
N PRO A 664 -103.73 -71.06 -49.08
CA PRO A 664 -102.40 -70.81 -48.56
C PRO A 664 -101.29 -71.44 -49.44
N ASP A 665 -100.83 -70.75 -50.48
CA ASP A 665 -99.61 -71.13 -51.20
C ASP A 665 -99.03 -69.93 -51.96
N LEU A 666 -97.86 -69.44 -51.55
CA LEU A 666 -96.71 -69.09 -52.40
C LEU A 666 -95.61 -68.38 -51.57
N HIS A 667 -94.37 -68.74 -51.90
CA HIS A 667 -93.14 -68.68 -51.09
C HIS A 667 -92.08 -67.72 -51.68
N PHE A 668 -91.05 -67.40 -50.87
CA PHE A 668 -89.76 -66.68 -51.10
C PHE A 668 -89.75 -65.18 -50.70
N LEU A 669 -89.11 -64.71 -49.60
CA LEU A 669 -87.72 -64.78 -49.08
C LEU A 669 -86.66 -64.12 -49.98
N ASP A 670 -86.19 -62.92 -49.59
CA ASP A 670 -84.75 -62.62 -49.32
C ASP A 670 -84.55 -61.17 -48.79
N ASP A 671 -84.75 -60.92 -47.48
CA ASP A 671 -84.39 -59.63 -46.85
C ASP A 671 -83.70 -59.79 -45.47
N THR A 672 -83.24 -61.00 -45.15
CA THR A 672 -82.52 -61.31 -43.89
C THR A 672 -80.99 -61.21 -43.99
N ALA A 673 -80.44 -61.00 -45.20
CA ALA A 673 -78.99 -60.89 -45.43
C ALA A 673 -78.41 -59.46 -45.29
N SER A 674 -79.26 -58.43 -45.23
CA SER A 674 -78.84 -57.03 -45.07
C SER A 674 -78.63 -56.67 -43.59
N LEU A 675 -79.60 -57.03 -42.73
CA LEU A 675 -79.58 -56.72 -41.30
C LEU A 675 -78.46 -57.45 -40.53
N SER A 676 -78.05 -58.63 -41.02
CA SER A 676 -76.96 -59.43 -40.45
C SER A 676 -75.57 -58.80 -40.66
N ARG A 677 -75.37 -58.04 -41.75
CA ARG A 677 -74.11 -57.34 -42.06
C ARG A 677 -73.94 -56.05 -41.27
N GLU A 678 -75.04 -55.32 -41.05
CA GLU A 678 -75.04 -54.09 -40.24
C GLU A 678 -74.80 -54.39 -38.75
N LEU A 679 -75.37 -55.48 -38.21
CA LEU A 679 -75.11 -55.91 -36.84
C LEU A 679 -73.65 -56.36 -36.61
N ALA A 680 -73.02 -57.00 -37.61
CA ALA A 680 -71.61 -57.41 -37.52
C ALA A 680 -70.64 -56.22 -37.59
N ALA A 681 -70.95 -55.19 -38.39
CA ALA A 681 -70.16 -53.96 -38.47
C ALA A 681 -70.21 -53.13 -37.18
N LEU A 682 -71.39 -53.09 -36.53
CA LEU A 682 -71.58 -52.40 -35.26
C LEU A 682 -70.88 -53.12 -34.09
N ASN A 683 -70.92 -54.47 -34.08
CA ASN A 683 -70.24 -55.29 -33.06
C ASN A 683 -68.70 -55.17 -33.15
N SER A 684 -68.15 -55.07 -34.35
CA SER A 684 -66.71 -54.86 -34.58
C SER A 684 -66.24 -53.47 -34.12
N SER A 685 -67.06 -52.44 -34.33
CA SER A 685 -66.78 -51.06 -33.89
C SER A 685 -66.84 -50.91 -32.36
N LEU A 686 -67.76 -51.63 -31.71
CA LEU A 686 -67.89 -51.65 -30.25
C LEU A 686 -66.72 -52.39 -29.57
N PHE A 687 -66.20 -53.46 -30.20
CA PHE A 687 -65.02 -54.20 -29.71
C PHE A 687 -63.73 -53.37 -29.80
N VAL A 688 -63.53 -52.63 -30.90
CA VAL A 688 -62.37 -51.72 -31.07
C VAL A 688 -62.40 -50.58 -30.05
N THR A 689 -63.58 -49.98 -29.83
CA THR A 689 -63.73 -48.86 -28.89
C THR A 689 -63.56 -49.32 -27.43
N SER A 690 -64.06 -50.50 -27.08
CA SER A 690 -63.87 -51.11 -25.75
C SER A 690 -62.41 -51.48 -25.48
N SER A 691 -61.70 -52.02 -26.49
CA SER A 691 -60.26 -52.31 -26.42
C SER A 691 -59.41 -51.03 -26.27
N GLN A 692 -59.74 -49.96 -27.00
CA GLN A 692 -59.07 -48.65 -26.85
C GLN A 692 -59.32 -48.00 -25.49
N TYR A 693 -60.55 -48.12 -24.95
CA TYR A 693 -60.89 -47.65 -23.62
C TYR A 693 -60.15 -48.40 -22.51
N GLN A 694 -60.08 -49.74 -22.58
CA GLN A 694 -59.34 -50.55 -21.60
C GLN A 694 -57.82 -50.35 -21.71
N SER A 695 -57.28 -50.14 -22.92
CA SER A 695 -55.87 -49.80 -23.15
C SER A 695 -55.52 -48.42 -22.56
N LYS A 696 -56.34 -47.39 -22.78
CA LYS A 696 -56.17 -46.05 -22.20
C LYS A 696 -56.35 -46.03 -20.68
N LYS A 697 -57.28 -46.83 -20.14
CA LYS A 697 -57.50 -47.00 -18.70
C LYS A 697 -56.31 -47.70 -18.04
N SER A 698 -55.81 -48.78 -18.62
CA SER A 698 -54.60 -49.49 -18.16
C SER A 698 -53.36 -48.58 -18.20
N GLN A 699 -53.18 -47.78 -19.27
CA GLN A 699 -52.10 -46.76 -19.37
C GLN A 699 -52.21 -45.66 -18.31
N PHE A 700 -53.41 -45.25 -17.93
CA PHE A 700 -53.63 -44.25 -16.88
C PHE A 700 -53.39 -44.83 -15.48
N GLU A 701 -53.77 -46.10 -15.25
CA GLU A 701 -53.59 -46.80 -13.98
C GLU A 701 -52.14 -47.27 -13.74
N THR A 702 -51.37 -47.58 -14.80
CA THR A 702 -49.90 -47.85 -14.70
C THR A 702 -49.03 -46.59 -14.62
N SER A 703 -49.58 -45.40 -14.88
CA SER A 703 -48.84 -44.12 -14.73
C SER A 703 -48.76 -43.62 -13.29
N ARG A 704 -49.20 -44.42 -12.30
CA ARG A 704 -49.13 -44.09 -10.86
C ARG A 704 -48.07 -44.84 -10.07
N SER A 705 -47.02 -45.36 -10.72
CA SER A 705 -45.75 -45.63 -10.06
C SER A 705 -44.57 -45.71 -11.04
N THR A 706 -43.47 -45.06 -10.63
CA THR A 706 -42.06 -45.21 -11.03
C THR A 706 -41.52 -44.54 -12.32
N ASP A 707 -40.77 -43.46 -12.05
CA ASP A 707 -39.51 -42.98 -12.67
C ASP A 707 -39.55 -42.06 -13.92
N LEU A 708 -39.52 -40.75 -13.66
CA LEU A 708 -39.31 -39.65 -14.63
C LEU A 708 -37.86 -39.11 -14.66
N SER A 709 -36.88 -39.82 -14.07
CA SER A 709 -35.51 -39.30 -13.91
C SER A 709 -34.80 -39.00 -15.23
N GLY A 710 -35.09 -39.74 -16.31
CA GLY A 710 -34.51 -39.52 -17.63
C GLY A 710 -35.02 -38.26 -18.33
N ALA A 711 -36.34 -38.01 -18.27
CA ALA A 711 -36.93 -36.80 -18.86
C ALA A 711 -36.52 -35.54 -18.07
N PHE A 712 -36.42 -35.66 -16.74
CA PHE A 712 -35.96 -34.55 -15.89
C PHE A 712 -34.47 -34.24 -16.10
N GLN A 713 -33.60 -35.23 -16.37
CA GLN A 713 -32.20 -34.97 -16.72
C GLN A 713 -32.04 -34.29 -18.09
N THR A 714 -32.81 -34.70 -19.10
CA THR A 714 -32.77 -34.06 -20.43
C THR A 714 -33.33 -32.64 -20.40
N ILE A 715 -34.43 -32.41 -19.68
CA ILE A 715 -35.00 -31.07 -19.49
C ILE A 715 -34.08 -30.20 -18.64
N ARG A 716 -33.42 -30.74 -17.59
CA ARG A 716 -32.44 -30.00 -16.78
C ARG A 716 -31.15 -29.69 -17.55
N SER A 717 -30.74 -30.57 -18.46
CA SER A 717 -29.62 -30.37 -19.39
C SER A 717 -29.94 -29.29 -20.43
N ALA A 718 -31.11 -29.36 -21.06
CA ALA A 718 -31.60 -28.36 -22.00
C ALA A 718 -31.89 -27.02 -21.32
N TYR A 719 -32.39 -27.01 -20.08
CA TYR A 719 -32.60 -25.80 -19.27
C TYR A 719 -31.29 -25.18 -18.78
N ARG A 720 -30.25 -25.96 -18.46
CA ARG A 720 -28.91 -25.43 -18.16
C ARG A 720 -28.21 -24.89 -19.40
N SER A 721 -28.33 -25.57 -20.54
CA SER A 721 -27.80 -25.08 -21.83
C SER A 721 -28.52 -23.82 -22.30
N SER A 722 -29.85 -23.79 -22.20
CA SER A 722 -30.68 -22.61 -22.47
C SER A 722 -30.46 -21.50 -21.43
N GLY A 723 -30.22 -21.83 -20.16
CA GLY A 723 -29.93 -20.89 -19.09
C GLY A 723 -28.55 -20.24 -19.22
N SER A 724 -27.52 -20.98 -19.65
CA SER A 724 -26.18 -20.42 -19.96
C SER A 724 -26.18 -19.62 -21.26
N ALA A 725 -26.97 -20.02 -22.27
CA ALA A 725 -27.19 -19.22 -23.47
C ALA A 725 -28.03 -17.95 -23.16
N SER A 726 -28.98 -18.05 -22.24
CA SER A 726 -29.81 -16.94 -21.78
C SER A 726 -29.07 -16.02 -20.80
N SER A 727 -28.04 -16.48 -20.08
CA SER A 727 -27.15 -15.60 -19.31
C SER A 727 -26.16 -14.84 -20.19
N LEU A 728 -25.74 -15.42 -21.32
CA LEU A 728 -25.00 -14.70 -22.38
C LEU A 728 -25.91 -13.70 -23.13
N ALA A 729 -27.20 -13.99 -23.30
CA ALA A 729 -28.18 -13.09 -23.91
C ALA A 729 -28.81 -12.07 -22.93
N ALA A 730 -28.81 -12.32 -21.62
CA ALA A 730 -29.30 -11.39 -20.60
C ALA A 730 -28.32 -10.24 -20.32
N GLY A 731 -27.09 -10.33 -20.82
CA GLY A 731 -26.18 -9.20 -20.94
C GLY A 731 -26.48 -8.30 -22.14
N ALA A 732 -27.34 -8.70 -23.07
CA ALA A 732 -27.61 -7.94 -24.29
C ALA A 732 -28.33 -6.59 -24.04
N PRO A 733 -29.24 -6.42 -23.07
CA PRO A 733 -29.80 -5.10 -22.76
C PRO A 733 -28.77 -4.18 -22.12
N GLY A 734 -27.87 -4.73 -21.30
CA GLY A 734 -26.74 -4.00 -20.71
C GLY A 734 -25.69 -3.61 -21.76
N LEU A 735 -25.40 -4.48 -22.72
CA LEU A 735 -24.51 -4.21 -23.86
C LEU A 735 -25.14 -3.36 -24.95
N LEU A 736 -26.47 -3.37 -25.13
CA LEU A 736 -27.21 -2.48 -26.05
C LEU A 736 -27.49 -1.11 -25.41
N ALA A 737 -27.66 -1.04 -24.09
CA ALA A 737 -27.68 0.19 -23.32
C ALA A 737 -26.27 0.78 -23.24
N GLN A 738 -25.22 -0.02 -22.97
CA GLN A 738 -23.83 0.40 -23.12
C GLN A 738 -23.47 0.72 -24.58
N ALA A 739 -24.04 0.08 -25.61
CA ALA A 739 -23.77 0.46 -27.01
C ALA A 739 -24.60 1.66 -27.49
N ARG A 740 -25.68 2.04 -26.79
CA ARG A 740 -26.44 3.28 -26.99
C ARG A 740 -25.86 4.43 -26.18
N GLU A 741 -25.43 4.17 -24.95
CA GLU A 741 -24.70 5.08 -24.09
C GLU A 741 -23.29 5.30 -24.64
N SER A 742 -22.55 4.27 -25.06
CA SER A 742 -21.31 4.41 -25.84
C SER A 742 -21.53 4.99 -27.24
N ARG A 743 -22.74 4.97 -27.84
CA ARG A 743 -23.02 5.76 -29.08
C ARG A 743 -23.37 7.22 -28.79
N ARG A 744 -24.01 7.52 -27.66
CA ARG A 744 -24.27 8.89 -27.17
C ARG A 744 -23.03 9.53 -26.59
N SER A 745 -22.23 8.77 -25.85
CA SER A 745 -20.87 9.09 -25.43
C SER A 745 -19.91 9.03 -26.60
N ALA A 746 -20.07 8.25 -27.67
CA ALA A 746 -19.24 8.38 -28.88
C ALA A 746 -19.65 9.59 -29.75
N ALA A 747 -20.92 9.97 -29.80
CA ALA A 747 -21.37 11.22 -30.43
C ALA A 747 -21.03 12.46 -29.57
N GLY A 748 -21.07 12.29 -28.24
CA GLY A 748 -20.54 13.21 -27.21
C GLY A 748 -19.04 13.36 -27.35
N LEU A 749 -18.27 12.26 -27.31
CA LEU A 749 -16.87 12.10 -27.73
C LEU A 749 -16.68 12.23 -29.26
N GLN A 750 -17.57 12.91 -29.99
CA GLN A 750 -17.31 13.38 -31.35
C GLN A 750 -17.45 14.91 -31.39
N GLY A 751 -18.29 15.49 -30.53
CA GLY A 751 -18.26 16.91 -30.17
C GLY A 751 -17.11 17.25 -29.20
N ASP A 752 -16.96 16.47 -28.13
CA ASP A 752 -15.84 16.49 -27.20
C ASP A 752 -14.58 15.93 -27.83
N LEU A 753 -14.61 15.04 -28.83
CA LEU A 753 -13.38 14.72 -29.59
C LEU A 753 -13.07 15.80 -30.62
N ALA A 754 -13.99 16.69 -31.01
CA ALA A 754 -13.62 17.90 -31.76
C ALA A 754 -13.00 18.94 -30.81
N GLY A 755 -13.56 19.10 -29.60
CA GLY A 755 -13.04 20.00 -28.56
C GLY A 755 -11.77 19.51 -27.88
N ASP A 756 -11.65 18.21 -27.61
CA ASP A 756 -10.50 17.51 -27.05
C ASP A 756 -9.49 17.16 -28.14
N THR A 757 -9.84 17.04 -29.42
CA THR A 757 -8.81 17.02 -30.50
C THR A 757 -8.31 18.42 -30.82
N ALA A 758 -9.10 19.48 -30.61
CA ALA A 758 -8.62 20.86 -30.57
C ALA A 758 -7.75 21.14 -29.33
N LYS A 759 -8.13 20.65 -28.13
CA LYS A 759 -7.28 20.70 -26.94
C LYS A 759 -6.10 19.75 -27.01
N LEU A 760 -6.17 18.61 -27.68
CA LEU A 760 -5.06 17.68 -27.89
C LEU A 760 -4.15 18.20 -29.01
N LEU A 761 -4.66 18.92 -30.01
CA LEU A 761 -3.85 19.69 -30.97
C LEU A 761 -3.20 20.90 -30.29
N ALA A 762 -3.89 21.55 -29.36
CA ALA A 762 -3.33 22.61 -28.53
C ALA A 762 -2.31 22.07 -27.52
N LEU A 763 -2.59 20.96 -26.84
CA LEU A 763 -1.71 20.27 -25.89
C LEU A 763 -0.57 19.56 -26.61
N LYS A 764 -0.76 19.04 -27.82
CA LYS A 764 0.30 18.56 -28.73
C LYS A 764 1.12 19.73 -29.25
N GLY A 765 0.53 20.91 -29.42
CA GLY A 765 1.21 22.18 -29.70
C GLY A 765 2.01 22.70 -28.50
N GLU A 766 1.49 22.58 -27.28
CA GLU A 766 2.14 22.93 -26.02
C GLU A 766 3.24 21.93 -25.66
N LEU A 767 3.01 20.61 -25.76
CA LEU A 767 4.06 19.58 -25.64
C LEU A 767 5.09 19.70 -26.76
N ALA A 768 4.71 20.18 -27.96
CA ALA A 768 5.65 20.44 -29.04
C ALA A 768 6.53 21.68 -28.77
N SER A 769 6.07 22.62 -27.93
CA SER A 769 6.70 23.92 -27.68
C SER A 769 7.27 24.10 -26.27
N ALA A 770 7.00 23.18 -25.34
CA ALA A 770 7.49 23.19 -23.97
C ALA A 770 7.71 21.76 -23.42
N PRO A 771 8.69 21.55 -22.51
CA PRO A 771 9.65 22.55 -22.03
C PRO A 771 10.71 22.87 -23.10
N ASP A 772 11.10 24.14 -23.20
CA ASP A 772 12.29 24.53 -23.98
C ASP A 772 13.53 24.06 -23.22
N LEU A 773 14.18 23.03 -23.74
CA LEU A 773 15.37 22.44 -23.16
C LEU A 773 16.64 23.24 -23.50
N THR A 774 16.57 24.30 -24.30
CA THR A 774 17.74 25.10 -24.70
C THR A 774 18.55 25.65 -23.53
N PRO A 775 17.97 26.19 -22.43
CA PRO A 775 18.73 26.64 -21.28
C PRO A 775 19.52 25.50 -20.61
N VAL A 776 18.87 24.34 -20.45
CA VAL A 776 19.47 23.15 -19.84
C VAL A 776 20.55 22.56 -20.74
N ILE A 777 20.31 22.49 -22.04
CA ILE A 777 21.28 22.04 -23.04
C ILE A 777 22.48 22.98 -23.08
N ASN A 778 22.29 24.30 -22.97
CA ASN A 778 23.40 25.24 -22.90
C ASN A 778 24.21 25.08 -21.59
N GLN A 779 23.56 24.78 -20.46
CA GLN A 779 24.25 24.42 -19.21
C GLN A 779 24.97 23.07 -19.27
N VAL A 780 24.41 22.07 -19.96
CA VAL A 780 25.00 20.73 -20.06
C VAL A 780 26.10 20.68 -21.11
N CYS A 781 25.89 21.28 -22.28
CA CYS A 781 26.78 21.20 -23.43
C CYS A 781 27.76 22.38 -23.55
N GLY A 782 27.56 23.49 -22.82
CA GLY A 782 28.53 24.59 -22.77
C GLY A 782 28.27 25.80 -23.66
N GLY A 783 27.00 26.10 -23.97
CA GLY A 783 26.57 27.29 -24.69
C GLY A 783 26.83 27.24 -26.20
N ALA A 784 25.83 26.81 -26.97
CA ALA A 784 25.88 26.85 -28.44
C ALA A 784 24.51 26.86 -29.12
N ARG A 785 23.43 26.50 -28.40
CA ARG A 785 22.10 26.41 -29.00
C ARG A 785 21.37 27.74 -28.83
N VAL A 786 21.24 28.47 -29.92
CA VAL A 786 20.47 29.73 -30.00
C VAL A 786 19.00 29.44 -30.34
N GLU A 787 18.73 28.34 -31.05
CA GLU A 787 17.38 27.92 -31.39
C GLU A 787 16.71 27.13 -30.25
N PRO A 788 15.42 27.40 -29.93
CA PRO A 788 14.67 26.66 -28.91
C PRO A 788 14.64 25.15 -29.16
N CYS A 789 14.94 24.35 -28.15
CA CYS A 789 14.93 22.89 -28.18
C CYS A 789 13.65 22.42 -27.52
N THR A 790 12.59 22.42 -28.30
CA THR A 790 11.30 21.88 -27.87
C THR A 790 11.09 20.51 -28.52
N PRO A 791 10.19 19.66 -28.00
CA PRO A 791 9.98 18.31 -28.55
C PRO A 791 9.64 18.26 -30.05
N ALA A 792 9.15 19.35 -30.67
CA ALA A 792 8.95 19.43 -32.13
C ALA A 792 10.15 19.99 -32.92
N ARG A 793 11.02 20.80 -32.30
CA ARG A 793 12.10 21.55 -33.00
C ARG A 793 13.51 21.04 -32.69
N CYS A 794 13.62 19.95 -31.92
CA CYS A 794 14.89 19.43 -31.45
C CYS A 794 15.21 18.03 -32.03
N GLN A 795 15.44 17.97 -33.34
CA GLN A 795 15.85 16.74 -34.02
C GLN A 795 17.39 16.60 -33.98
N GLY A 796 17.90 15.40 -33.68
CA GLY A 796 19.34 15.10 -33.62
C GLY A 796 19.90 14.96 -32.19
N LEU A 797 21.24 14.87 -32.07
CA LEU A 797 21.92 14.77 -30.77
C LEU A 797 21.82 16.10 -30.01
N LEU A 798 21.49 16.03 -28.72
CA LEU A 798 21.25 17.21 -27.87
C LEU A 798 22.46 18.15 -27.74
N CYS A 799 23.67 17.59 -27.70
CA CYS A 799 24.91 18.35 -27.87
C CYS A 799 25.43 18.13 -29.31
N PRO A 800 25.44 19.16 -30.18
CA PRO A 800 26.06 19.05 -31.51
C PRO A 800 27.54 18.69 -31.37
N ARG A 801 28.02 17.74 -32.17
CA ARG A 801 29.45 17.43 -32.28
C ARG A 801 30.13 18.51 -33.11
N ASP A 802 30.30 19.70 -32.55
CA ASP A 802 31.34 20.60 -33.05
C ASP A 802 32.67 20.26 -32.38
N ASN A 803 33.74 20.42 -33.17
CA ASN A 803 35.13 20.06 -32.89
C ASN A 803 35.78 20.75 -31.67
N SER A 804 34.99 21.27 -30.72
CA SER A 804 35.45 21.84 -29.44
C SER A 804 35.26 20.90 -28.24
N SER A 805 34.75 19.68 -28.42
CA SER A 805 34.44 18.72 -27.34
C SER A 805 35.66 18.03 -26.68
N VAL A 806 36.87 18.53 -26.91
CA VAL A 806 38.07 18.18 -26.13
C VAL A 806 38.59 19.46 -25.49
N CYS A 807 38.61 19.51 -24.16
CA CYS A 807 39.25 20.59 -23.41
C CYS A 807 40.76 20.57 -23.69
N GLY A 808 41.17 21.27 -24.76
CA GLY A 808 42.57 21.51 -25.10
C GLY A 808 43.19 22.55 -24.16
N ALA A 809 44.49 22.43 -23.93
CA ALA A 809 45.24 23.35 -23.09
C ALA A 809 45.05 24.80 -23.57
N GLY A 810 44.38 25.63 -22.76
CA GLY A 810 44.29 27.08 -22.96
C GLY A 810 42.92 27.64 -23.41
N ARG A 811 41.84 26.87 -23.46
CA ARG A 811 40.47 27.43 -23.67
C ARG A 811 39.56 27.17 -22.46
N PRO A 812 38.76 28.16 -22.01
CA PRO A 812 37.81 27.94 -20.93
C PRO A 812 36.69 27.00 -21.39
N CYS A 813 36.58 25.84 -20.73
CA CYS A 813 35.50 24.88 -20.96
C CYS A 813 34.28 25.28 -20.14
N HIS A 814 33.15 25.45 -20.81
CA HIS A 814 31.86 25.70 -20.17
C HIS A 814 30.95 24.49 -20.38
N GLY A 815 30.08 24.21 -19.40
CA GLY A 815 29.10 23.12 -19.46
C GLY A 815 29.51 21.79 -18.85
N LEU A 816 28.53 21.05 -18.30
CA LEU A 816 28.73 19.82 -17.53
C LEU A 816 29.38 18.66 -18.30
N PHE A 817 28.97 18.44 -19.56
CA PHE A 817 29.44 17.32 -20.38
C PHE A 817 30.91 17.47 -20.81
N PRO A 818 31.37 18.64 -21.33
CA PRO A 818 32.79 18.89 -21.58
C PRO A 818 33.66 18.81 -20.32
N LEU A 819 33.17 19.32 -19.18
CA LEU A 819 33.89 19.26 -17.89
C LEU A 819 34.04 17.82 -17.38
N ALA A 820 32.98 17.02 -17.43
CA ALA A 820 33.02 15.61 -17.01
C ALA A 820 33.95 14.78 -17.89
N ARG A 821 33.94 15.00 -19.22
CA ARG A 821 34.88 14.35 -20.14
C ARG A 821 36.32 14.82 -19.93
N GLY A 822 36.53 16.11 -19.68
CA GLY A 822 37.84 16.67 -19.33
C GLY A 822 38.40 16.07 -18.04
N ALA A 823 37.56 15.90 -17.02
CA ALA A 823 37.92 15.25 -15.76
C ALA A 823 38.26 13.77 -15.97
N LEU A 824 37.49 13.04 -16.78
CA LEU A 824 37.78 11.64 -17.11
C LEU A 824 39.10 11.49 -17.87
N ALA A 825 39.36 12.35 -18.87
CA ALA A 825 40.62 12.34 -19.62
C ALA A 825 41.82 12.79 -18.76
N ALA A 826 41.61 13.64 -17.75
CA ALA A 826 42.63 13.98 -16.76
C ALA A 826 42.90 12.80 -15.81
N ALA A 827 41.85 12.10 -15.37
CA ALA A 827 41.97 10.90 -14.54
C ALA A 827 42.69 9.76 -15.26
N GLU A 828 42.41 9.53 -16.55
CA GLU A 828 43.12 8.54 -17.37
C GLU A 828 44.60 8.91 -17.59
N ARG A 829 44.91 10.20 -17.77
CA ARG A 829 46.30 10.68 -17.84
C ARG A 829 47.03 10.48 -16.52
N ALA A 830 46.41 10.87 -15.41
CA ALA A 830 46.95 10.65 -14.07
C ALA A 830 47.18 9.16 -13.81
N ALA A 831 46.25 8.28 -14.17
CA ALA A 831 46.41 6.84 -14.03
C ALA A 831 47.60 6.29 -14.82
N LYS A 832 47.83 6.78 -16.05
CA LYS A 832 49.02 6.44 -16.85
C LYS A 832 50.31 6.95 -16.22
N GLU A 833 50.32 8.17 -15.70
CA GLU A 833 51.48 8.74 -14.99
C GLU A 833 51.79 7.98 -13.70
N PHE A 834 50.78 7.59 -12.92
CA PHE A 834 50.94 6.75 -11.74
C PHE A 834 51.49 5.37 -12.08
N SER A 835 51.02 4.75 -13.16
CA SER A 835 51.58 3.48 -13.65
C SER A 835 53.05 3.65 -14.04
N SER A 836 53.40 4.74 -14.74
CA SER A 836 54.79 5.05 -15.12
C SER A 836 55.68 5.30 -13.90
N LEU A 837 55.16 6.01 -12.89
CA LEU A 837 55.86 6.27 -11.63
C LEU A 837 56.07 4.97 -10.83
N SER A 838 55.06 4.09 -10.78
CA SER A 838 55.16 2.77 -10.15
C SER A 838 56.24 1.91 -10.79
N THR A 839 56.36 1.92 -12.12
CA THR A 839 57.45 1.23 -12.82
C THR A 839 58.82 1.83 -12.46
N ARG A 840 58.96 3.17 -12.48
CA ARG A 840 60.24 3.81 -12.11
C ARG A 840 60.63 3.55 -10.66
N LEU A 841 59.66 3.51 -9.74
CA LEU A 841 59.91 3.17 -8.33
C LEU A 841 60.40 1.73 -8.18
N ARG A 842 59.83 0.77 -8.94
CA ARG A 842 60.31 -0.61 -8.97
C ARG A 842 61.73 -0.72 -9.51
N ASP A 843 62.04 -0.02 -10.60
CA ASP A 843 63.38 -0.01 -11.18
C ASP A 843 64.40 0.63 -10.21
N THR A 844 64.00 1.71 -9.53
CA THR A 844 64.83 2.37 -8.52
C THR A 844 65.07 1.46 -7.31
N ALA A 845 64.06 0.72 -6.86
CA ALA A 845 64.21 -0.27 -5.79
C ALA A 845 65.17 -1.40 -6.16
N GLN A 846 65.12 -1.89 -7.41
CA GLN A 846 66.11 -2.87 -7.91
C GLN A 846 67.52 -2.29 -7.99
N LEU A 847 67.66 -1.01 -8.38
CA LEU A 847 68.95 -0.33 -8.40
C LEU A 847 69.54 -0.17 -6.98
N ILE A 848 68.70 0.14 -5.99
CA ILE A 848 69.13 0.20 -4.57
C ILE A 848 69.61 -1.18 -4.11
N GLN A 849 68.85 -2.23 -4.39
CA GLN A 849 69.20 -3.60 -3.99
C GLN A 849 70.51 -4.09 -4.61
N THR A 850 70.73 -3.80 -5.90
CA THR A 850 72.00 -4.12 -6.58
C THR A 850 73.18 -3.29 -6.04
N THR A 851 72.92 -2.04 -5.64
CA THR A 851 73.92 -1.18 -4.99
C THR A 851 74.28 -1.69 -3.58
N GLU A 852 73.31 -2.16 -2.79
CA GLU A 852 73.55 -2.78 -1.48
C GLU A 852 74.36 -4.07 -1.58
N LEU A 853 74.06 -4.93 -2.56
CA LEU A 853 74.83 -6.13 -2.85
C LEU A 853 76.27 -5.79 -3.22
N SER A 854 76.46 -4.78 -4.09
CA SER A 854 77.78 -4.31 -4.49
C SER A 854 78.57 -3.72 -3.32
N ALA A 855 77.92 -2.92 -2.47
CA ALA A 855 78.52 -2.35 -1.26
C ALA A 855 78.94 -3.44 -0.26
N SER A 856 78.11 -4.47 -0.06
CA SER A 856 78.41 -5.63 0.77
C SER A 856 79.61 -6.42 0.24
N GLN A 857 79.69 -6.58 -1.09
CA GLN A 857 80.81 -7.26 -1.74
C GLN A 857 82.11 -6.47 -1.63
N ILE A 858 82.06 -5.14 -1.79
CA ILE A 858 83.20 -4.24 -1.54
C ILE A 858 83.64 -4.37 -0.09
N GLN A 859 82.72 -4.29 0.88
CA GLN A 859 83.04 -4.43 2.30
C GLN A 859 83.74 -5.76 2.61
N SER A 860 83.28 -6.87 2.02
CA SER A 860 83.91 -8.18 2.17
C SER A 860 85.33 -8.23 1.57
N SER A 861 85.52 -7.57 0.43
CA SER A 861 86.80 -7.49 -0.28
C SER A 861 87.80 -6.61 0.47
N THR A 862 87.36 -5.48 1.01
CA THR A 862 88.16 -4.59 1.86
C THR A 862 88.57 -5.30 3.15
N ARG A 863 87.69 -6.13 3.73
CA ARG A 863 88.01 -6.93 4.92
C ARG A 863 89.09 -7.98 4.64
N ARG A 864 88.98 -8.71 3.52
CA ARG A 864 90.05 -9.61 3.06
C ARG A 864 91.37 -8.88 2.81
N LEU A 865 91.32 -7.70 2.19
CA LEU A 865 92.51 -6.91 1.93
C LEU A 865 93.17 -6.43 3.24
N ALA A 866 92.37 -6.00 4.23
CA ALA A 866 92.85 -5.62 5.55
C ALA A 866 93.52 -6.79 6.29
N GLU A 867 92.96 -8.01 6.18
CA GLU A 867 93.58 -9.23 6.72
C GLU A 867 94.91 -9.56 6.03
N GLN A 868 94.98 -9.47 4.70
CA GLN A 868 96.21 -9.67 3.94
C GLN A 868 97.29 -8.63 4.26
N LEU A 869 96.90 -7.37 4.44
CA LEU A 869 97.79 -6.29 4.88
C LEU A 869 98.29 -6.53 6.31
N GLY A 870 97.43 -7.04 7.20
CA GLY A 870 97.81 -7.46 8.55
C GLY A 870 98.87 -8.57 8.56
N LEU A 871 98.69 -9.59 7.71
CA LEU A 871 99.65 -10.69 7.54
C LEU A 871 100.99 -10.22 6.93
N SER A 872 100.93 -9.31 5.95
CA SER A 872 102.14 -8.74 5.34
C SER A 872 102.90 -7.85 6.33
N ARG A 873 102.18 -7.08 7.16
CA ARG A 873 102.75 -6.24 8.21
C ARG A 873 103.45 -7.05 9.29
N THR A 874 102.85 -8.15 9.76
CA THR A 874 103.48 -9.02 10.76
C THR A 874 104.72 -9.72 10.19
N ARG A 875 104.69 -10.13 8.92
CA ARG A 875 105.86 -10.66 8.21
C ARG A 875 107.00 -9.65 8.14
N LEU A 876 106.72 -8.42 7.68
CA LEU A 876 107.69 -7.32 7.61
C LEU A 876 108.25 -6.96 8.99
N GLN A 877 107.42 -6.90 10.04
CA GLN A 877 107.91 -6.67 11.40
C GLN A 877 108.83 -7.79 11.89
N GLY A 878 108.55 -9.05 11.50
CA GLY A 878 109.42 -10.19 11.73
C GLY A 878 110.78 -10.04 11.03
N ASP A 879 110.76 -9.62 9.76
CA ASP A 879 111.98 -9.38 8.98
C ASP A 879 112.83 -8.24 9.56
N VAL A 880 112.20 -7.14 9.98
CA VAL A 880 112.90 -6.03 10.64
C VAL A 880 113.52 -6.46 11.97
N ARG A 881 112.84 -7.29 12.76
CA ARG A 881 113.41 -7.85 14.00
C ARG A 881 114.61 -8.75 13.71
N ARG A 882 114.53 -9.61 12.69
CA ARG A 882 115.64 -10.45 12.24
C ARG A 882 116.84 -9.61 11.79
N ALA A 883 116.60 -8.55 11.00
CA ALA A 883 117.65 -7.63 10.56
C ALA A 883 118.32 -6.89 11.73
N ARG A 884 117.55 -6.44 12.73
CA ARG A 884 118.10 -5.82 13.94
C ARG A 884 118.94 -6.79 14.77
N GLN A 885 118.51 -8.04 14.92
CA GLN A 885 119.28 -9.07 15.60
C GLN A 885 120.58 -9.39 14.85
N LEU A 886 120.56 -9.42 13.52
CA LEU A 886 121.76 -9.59 12.70
C LEU A 886 122.73 -8.41 12.90
N LEU A 887 122.23 -7.17 12.88
CA LEU A 887 123.04 -5.97 13.13
C LEU A 887 123.63 -5.94 14.55
N GLN A 888 122.89 -6.42 15.56
CA GLN A 888 123.39 -6.56 16.92
C GLN A 888 124.48 -7.63 17.03
N ARG A 889 124.33 -8.77 16.35
CA ARG A 889 125.38 -9.81 16.28
C ARG A 889 126.62 -9.31 15.57
N LEU A 890 126.47 -8.58 14.47
CA LEU A 890 127.58 -7.96 13.74
C LEU A 890 128.32 -6.91 14.59
N ARG A 891 127.58 -6.11 15.37
CA ARG A 891 128.19 -5.17 16.34
C ARG A 891 128.93 -5.87 17.47
N ALA A 892 128.43 -7.01 17.94
CA ALA A 892 129.08 -7.80 18.99
C ALA A 892 130.33 -8.57 18.49
N SER A 893 130.48 -8.77 17.18
CA SER A 893 131.69 -9.33 16.57
C SER A 893 132.72 -8.26 16.15
N LEU A 894 132.37 -6.98 16.25
CA LEU A 894 133.23 -5.82 15.91
C LEU A 894 133.71 -5.06 17.16
N ALA A 895 133.31 -5.50 18.35
CA ALA A 895 133.88 -5.13 19.64
C ALA A 895 134.66 -6.35 20.17
#